data_AF-A0A9P5UMU1-F1
#
_entry.id   AF-A0A9P5UMU1-F1
#
_cell.length_a   1.000
_cell.length_b   1.000
_cell.length_c   1.000
_cell.angle_alpha   90.00
_cell.angle_beta   90.00
_cell.angle_gamma   90.00
#
_symmetry.space_group_name_H-M   'P 1'
#
loop_
_entity.id
_entity.type
_entity.pdbx_description
1 polymer ?
#
loop_
_entity_poly.entity_id
_entity_poly.type
_entity_poly.pdbx_seq_one_letter_code
_entity_poly.pdbx_strand_id
1 'polypeptide(L)'
;MSALSLAFQKEIVAELVAEDALLIMAKGLGLRSIIGAFLQIYSQPQSLVLLINTHAEEEATLRDDLLRSTNVGQGGAYFRSITSELSLAERGDLYRYGGVMAITSRILVMDLLTGRIPVHLITGILVANAHRVVATSTEAFILRLFRQGNSEGFVKAFSDQPEVFSTGFATLEKTLKLLYLRKVNLWPRFHITVTESLESHATDVIEIRQPMTKSMKTIQSAIIDCMDACLQELRRSSSAIEIEIDDFTVEKALFKSFDVIIRRQLDPIWHRVSSKTKQLVGDLKTLRNLLGYLVSYDSVNFNLYLETILATHNPTSGSYWLLTDPADKIYSTAKGRVFLHQAGYSDPDDPNMLPNMRPILEELPKWNVLSEIMDEVELEMHHAPHSEGLDTVLVMTQDQRTCTQLRRYLSTPKSNSQTRGKPLMRDLFHGYLRWKSNMKHFKDNVVDKKPTTNIQPSSGNHHSGSTRGPPSNKRRRVRGGSNMLAPVTKHSTASFEKEAEVIATFIQATQDDPMSTAFIHDQELEEVDDFTDYFGLVEPSSLVVVHSYNGESGSRLLENIKPRFIIMYDPDPTFVRCIEVYKACHPGKQVRVYFTVYDNSVEEQLYLSALRREKDAFTKLIRDKSIMVLPIGDTQSKQIQDQSLLRNIHTRIAGGGKTGDDRPLPRIVVDAREFRSSLPFILHSQGMILDPCTITVGDYVLSPNICVERKSISDLISSFSSGRLYTQVEAMTVHYSQPVLLIEFDQDKSFSLQDKSEIRADISITELSSKLVLLTITFPTLRLIWSSSVHATVEIFEDLKRSEDEPDALQAQSVGVDPEQEIESAFNLTPQDILRSLPGITSKNYKHVMSNVENIRELAGMELTRLSALLGEGPAQTLWNFFHKDSRLDMA
;
A
#
# COMPACT_ATOMS: atom_id res chain seq x y z
N MET A 1 15.70 -33.47 -5.54
CA MET A 1 14.53 -34.24 -5.03
C MET A 1 14.62 -34.61 -3.56
N SER A 2 15.79 -34.60 -2.90
CA SER A 2 15.93 -34.89 -1.46
C SER A 2 15.43 -33.76 -0.53
N ALA A 3 15.24 -32.54 -1.05
CA ALA A 3 14.82 -31.37 -0.26
C ALA A 3 13.30 -31.27 0.00
N LEU A 4 12.48 -32.01 -0.76
CA LEU A 4 11.02 -32.00 -0.59
C LEU A 4 10.59 -33.24 0.20
N SER A 5 9.89 -33.04 1.32
CA SER A 5 9.40 -34.12 2.17
C SER A 5 8.09 -34.71 1.64
N LEU A 6 7.18 -33.87 1.12
CA LEU A 6 5.80 -34.23 0.80
C LEU A 6 5.64 -34.81 -0.61
N ALA A 7 4.74 -35.80 -0.75
CA ALA A 7 4.52 -36.52 -2.01
C ALA A 7 3.95 -35.62 -3.11
N PHE A 8 2.92 -34.81 -2.81
CA PHE A 8 2.33 -33.90 -3.80
C PHE A 8 3.33 -32.85 -4.30
N GLN A 9 4.25 -32.36 -3.45
CA GLN A 9 5.27 -31.40 -3.88
C GLN A 9 6.26 -32.03 -4.86
N LYS A 10 6.61 -33.30 -4.66
CA LYS A 10 7.46 -34.06 -5.60
C LYS A 10 6.77 -34.25 -6.94
N GLU A 11 5.47 -34.56 -6.94
CA GLU A 11 4.66 -34.69 -8.15
C GLU A 11 4.62 -33.38 -8.93
N ILE A 12 4.34 -32.25 -8.26
CA ILE A 12 4.35 -30.91 -8.88
C ILE A 12 5.69 -30.61 -9.55
N VAL A 13 6.81 -30.87 -8.86
CA VAL A 13 8.14 -30.63 -9.43
C VAL A 13 8.41 -31.56 -10.61
N ALA A 14 8.01 -32.83 -10.55
CA ALA A 14 8.20 -33.76 -11.66
C ALA A 14 7.44 -33.31 -12.93
N GLU A 15 6.18 -32.90 -12.79
CA GLU A 15 5.38 -32.36 -13.90
C GLU A 15 6.01 -31.10 -14.49
N LEU A 16 6.41 -30.17 -13.63
CA LEU A 16 6.99 -28.90 -14.05
C LEU A 16 8.40 -29.05 -14.62
N VAL A 17 9.17 -30.10 -14.29
CA VAL A 17 10.45 -30.39 -14.95
C VAL A 17 10.20 -30.94 -16.36
N ALA A 18 9.18 -31.79 -16.52
CA ALA A 18 8.87 -32.42 -17.80
C ALA A 18 8.31 -31.42 -18.83
N GLU A 19 7.47 -30.46 -18.40
CA GLU A 19 6.75 -29.57 -19.30
C GLU A 19 6.71 -28.11 -18.83
N ASP A 20 6.50 -27.21 -19.77
CA ASP A 20 6.28 -25.78 -19.51
C ASP A 20 4.83 -25.51 -19.16
N ALA A 21 4.59 -25.14 -17.90
CA ALA A 21 3.26 -24.88 -17.39
C ALA A 21 3.24 -23.68 -16.42
N LEU A 22 2.04 -23.11 -16.28
CA LEU A 22 1.69 -22.17 -15.23
C LEU A 22 1.19 -22.96 -14.02
N LEU A 23 1.90 -22.90 -12.89
CA LEU A 23 1.46 -23.48 -11.63
C LEU A 23 0.59 -22.47 -10.86
N ILE A 24 -0.65 -22.84 -10.59
CA ILE A 24 -1.55 -22.10 -9.70
C ILE A 24 -1.85 -22.99 -8.50
N MET A 25 -1.35 -22.60 -7.33
CA MET A 25 -1.51 -23.36 -6.10
C MET A 25 -2.29 -22.57 -5.05
N ALA A 26 -3.00 -23.28 -4.16
CA ALA A 26 -3.66 -22.64 -3.03
C ALA A 26 -2.62 -22.01 -2.10
N LYS A 27 -2.91 -20.80 -1.60
CA LYS A 27 -2.01 -20.05 -0.72
C LYS A 27 -1.73 -20.86 0.55
N GLY A 28 -0.46 -20.93 0.98
CA GLY A 28 -0.04 -21.66 2.19
C GLY A 28 0.37 -23.12 1.99
N LEU A 29 0.28 -23.69 0.77
CA LEU A 29 0.73 -25.06 0.48
C LEU A 29 2.25 -25.22 0.23
N GLY A 30 3.02 -24.14 0.34
CA GLY A 30 4.46 -24.15 0.17
C GLY A 30 4.95 -23.88 -1.27
N LEU A 31 4.47 -22.82 -1.92
CA LEU A 31 4.96 -22.44 -3.27
C LEU A 31 6.46 -22.16 -3.27
N ARG A 32 6.95 -21.57 -2.18
CA ARG A 32 8.36 -21.23 -1.99
C ARG A 32 9.28 -22.44 -1.98
N SER A 33 8.90 -23.54 -1.31
CA SER A 33 9.72 -24.76 -1.29
C SER A 33 9.82 -25.39 -2.68
N ILE A 34 8.74 -25.30 -3.48
CA ILE A 34 8.72 -25.74 -4.88
C ILE A 34 9.67 -24.90 -5.73
N ILE A 35 9.60 -23.57 -5.63
CA ILE A 35 10.53 -22.66 -6.33
C ILE A 35 11.97 -22.95 -5.91
N GLY A 36 12.25 -23.06 -4.60
CA GLY A 36 13.59 -23.40 -4.09
C GLY A 36 14.13 -24.72 -4.64
N ALA A 37 13.30 -25.78 -4.69
CA ALA A 37 13.67 -27.05 -5.29
C ALA A 37 13.99 -26.93 -6.79
N PHE A 38 13.24 -26.08 -7.52
CA PHE A 38 13.54 -25.78 -8.93
C PHE A 38 14.87 -25.07 -9.11
N LEU A 39 15.12 -24.02 -8.32
CA LEU A 39 16.38 -23.28 -8.36
C LEU A 39 17.55 -24.21 -8.03
N GLN A 40 17.38 -25.16 -7.10
CA GLN A 40 18.41 -26.14 -6.77
C GLN A 40 18.73 -27.08 -7.95
N ILE A 41 17.73 -27.52 -8.72
CA ILE A 41 17.95 -28.38 -9.91
C ILE A 41 18.77 -27.66 -10.98
N TYR A 42 18.47 -26.38 -11.20
CA TYR A 42 19.12 -25.54 -12.22
C TYR A 42 20.29 -24.70 -11.70
N SER A 43 20.79 -24.95 -10.49
CA SER A 43 21.94 -24.23 -9.91
C SER A 43 23.29 -24.68 -10.50
N GLN A 44 23.33 -25.07 -11.77
CA GLN A 44 24.56 -25.48 -12.46
C GLN A 44 25.19 -24.29 -13.18
N PRO A 45 26.54 -24.18 -13.21
CA PRO A 45 27.21 -23.05 -13.87
C PRO A 45 27.01 -23.06 -15.40
N GLN A 46 26.65 -24.21 -15.99
CA GLN A 46 26.40 -24.33 -17.44
C GLN A 46 24.99 -23.86 -17.86
N SER A 47 24.08 -23.66 -16.91
CA SER A 47 22.72 -23.21 -17.19
C SER A 47 22.52 -21.78 -16.70
N LEU A 48 22.00 -20.91 -17.55
CA LEU A 48 21.60 -19.55 -17.17
C LEU A 48 20.08 -19.53 -17.00
N VAL A 49 19.61 -19.47 -15.77
CA VAL A 49 18.17 -19.39 -15.44
C VAL A 49 17.88 -18.07 -14.75
N LEU A 50 16.91 -17.33 -15.28
CA LEU A 50 16.54 -16.01 -14.78
C LEU A 50 15.24 -16.08 -13.99
N LEU A 51 15.26 -15.62 -12.75
CA LEU A 51 14.09 -15.45 -11.89
C LEU A 51 13.63 -13.99 -11.96
N ILE A 52 12.38 -13.78 -12.37
CA ILE A 52 11.79 -12.44 -12.53
C ILE A 52 10.51 -12.27 -11.70
N ASN A 53 10.12 -11.01 -11.46
CA ASN A 53 8.90 -10.62 -10.74
C ASN A 53 8.85 -11.09 -9.26
N THR A 54 10.02 -11.12 -8.63
CA THR A 54 10.22 -11.35 -7.19
C THR A 54 10.41 -10.05 -6.42
N HIS A 55 10.08 -10.08 -5.13
CA HIS A 55 10.42 -9.01 -4.19
C HIS A 55 11.78 -9.21 -3.53
N ALA A 56 12.42 -8.14 -3.07
CA ALA A 56 13.74 -8.21 -2.43
C ALA A 56 13.76 -9.11 -1.18
N GLU A 57 12.68 -9.07 -0.38
CA GLU A 57 12.51 -9.97 0.77
C GLU A 57 12.37 -11.44 0.34
N GLU A 58 11.56 -11.72 -0.68
CA GLU A 58 11.41 -13.07 -1.24
C GLU A 58 12.76 -13.61 -1.75
N GLU A 59 13.53 -12.78 -2.46
CA GLU A 59 14.87 -13.15 -2.95
C GLU A 59 15.85 -13.45 -1.82
N ALA A 60 15.87 -12.62 -0.76
CA ALA A 60 16.71 -12.87 0.40
C ALA A 60 16.37 -14.19 1.07
N THR A 61 15.08 -14.46 1.22
CA THR A 61 14.61 -15.67 1.88
C THR A 61 14.85 -16.93 1.03
N LEU A 62 14.68 -16.87 -0.29
CA LEU A 62 15.04 -17.96 -1.22
C LEU A 62 16.54 -18.24 -1.21
N ARG A 63 17.37 -17.20 -1.13
CA ARG A 63 18.82 -17.34 -1.01
C ARG A 63 19.19 -18.10 0.25
N ASP A 64 18.61 -17.73 1.39
CA ASP A 64 18.85 -18.40 2.67
C ASP A 64 18.44 -19.87 2.63
N ASP A 65 17.28 -20.20 2.04
CA ASP A 65 16.80 -21.58 1.93
C ASP A 65 17.74 -22.43 1.07
N LEU A 66 18.21 -21.86 -0.06
CA LEU A 66 19.15 -22.54 -0.94
C LEU A 66 20.46 -22.81 -0.21
N LEU A 67 21.00 -21.82 0.51
CA LEU A 67 22.23 -21.98 1.31
C LEU A 67 22.09 -23.07 2.38
N ARG A 68 20.94 -23.16 3.06
CA ARG A 68 20.66 -24.21 4.07
C ARG A 68 20.53 -25.60 3.46
N SER A 69 19.94 -25.69 2.27
CA SER A 69 19.73 -26.96 1.58
C SER A 69 21.01 -27.55 0.98
N THR A 70 22.00 -26.71 0.68
CA THR A 70 23.31 -27.12 0.14
C THR A 70 24.32 -27.28 1.27
N ASN A 71 24.60 -28.51 1.70
CA ASN A 71 25.68 -28.87 2.64
C ASN A 71 27.09 -28.65 2.05
N VAL A 72 27.39 -27.48 1.50
CA VAL A 72 28.63 -27.24 0.76
C VAL A 72 29.32 -25.98 1.26
N GLY A 73 30.27 -26.20 2.18
CA GLY A 73 31.26 -25.21 2.62
C GLY A 73 32.29 -24.81 1.56
N GLN A 74 32.11 -25.12 0.28
CA GLN A 74 33.00 -24.71 -0.82
C GLN A 74 32.21 -24.62 -2.16
N GLY A 75 31.66 -23.44 -2.49
CA GLY A 75 31.43 -23.02 -3.90
C GLY A 75 30.25 -23.59 -4.71
N GLY A 76 29.08 -23.89 -4.11
CA GLY A 76 28.03 -24.67 -4.80
C GLY A 76 26.62 -24.06 -5.01
N ALA A 77 26.27 -22.90 -4.46
CA ALA A 77 24.93 -22.31 -4.64
C ALA A 77 25.01 -20.98 -5.40
N TYR A 78 24.78 -21.02 -6.71
CA TYR A 78 24.87 -19.86 -7.61
C TYR A 78 23.56 -19.08 -7.68
N PHE A 79 22.95 -18.77 -6.54
CA PHE A 79 21.82 -17.83 -6.51
C PHE A 79 22.35 -16.42 -6.28
N ARG A 80 22.38 -15.60 -7.33
CA ARG A 80 22.82 -14.20 -7.27
C ARG A 80 21.65 -13.28 -7.53
N SER A 81 21.52 -12.20 -6.76
CA SER A 81 20.56 -11.14 -7.06
C SER A 81 21.30 -10.01 -7.76
N ILE A 82 20.74 -9.53 -8.87
CA ILE A 82 21.27 -8.42 -9.64
C ILE A 82 20.53 -7.15 -9.25
N THR A 83 21.19 -6.32 -8.47
CA THR A 83 20.71 -5.00 -8.06
C THR A 83 21.19 -3.92 -9.03
N SER A 84 20.63 -2.72 -8.91
CA SER A 84 21.07 -1.54 -9.69
C SER A 84 22.46 -1.04 -9.32
N GLU A 85 23.04 -1.53 -8.23
CA GLU A 85 24.37 -1.13 -7.73
C GLU A 85 25.51 -1.81 -8.48
N LEU A 86 25.24 -2.96 -9.11
CA LEU A 86 26.25 -3.69 -9.88
C LEU A 86 26.60 -2.96 -11.17
N SER A 87 27.90 -2.81 -11.41
CA SER A 87 28.40 -2.14 -12.61
C SER A 87 28.01 -2.90 -13.88
N LEU A 88 28.01 -2.21 -15.01
CA LEU A 88 27.65 -2.79 -16.30
C LEU A 88 28.57 -3.95 -16.70
N ALA A 89 29.86 -3.84 -16.39
CA ALA A 89 30.86 -4.85 -16.70
C ALA A 89 30.68 -6.11 -15.85
N GLU A 90 30.52 -5.94 -14.54
CA GLU A 90 30.28 -7.05 -13.61
C GLU A 90 29.01 -7.83 -13.99
N ARG A 91 27.93 -7.14 -14.36
CA ARG A 91 26.70 -7.80 -14.83
C ARG A 91 26.95 -8.65 -16.07
N GLY A 92 27.71 -8.15 -17.04
CA GLY A 92 28.09 -8.91 -18.24
C GLY A 92 28.88 -10.18 -17.91
N ASP A 93 29.81 -10.09 -16.97
CA ASP A 93 30.61 -11.24 -16.53
C ASP A 93 29.77 -12.26 -15.76
N LEU A 94 28.81 -11.80 -14.95
CA LEU A 94 27.85 -12.67 -14.27
C LEU A 94 27.05 -13.50 -15.28
N TYR A 95 26.46 -12.86 -16.30
CA TYR A 95 25.67 -13.57 -17.32
C TYR A 95 26.47 -14.65 -18.06
N ARG A 96 27.77 -14.41 -18.29
CA ARG A 96 28.68 -15.37 -18.91
C ARG A 96 29.07 -16.52 -17.98
N TYR A 97 29.17 -16.23 -16.69
CA TYR A 97 29.48 -17.24 -15.68
C TYR A 97 28.33 -18.25 -15.50
N GLY A 98 27.10 -17.84 -15.80
CA GLY A 98 25.91 -18.71 -15.70
C GLY A 98 25.45 -18.93 -14.25
N GLY A 99 24.47 -19.80 -14.08
CA GLY A 99 23.78 -20.06 -12.81
C GLY A 99 22.39 -19.44 -12.73
N VAL A 100 21.87 -19.32 -11.52
CA VAL A 100 20.52 -18.83 -11.24
C VAL A 100 20.58 -17.40 -10.77
N MET A 101 19.93 -16.50 -11.50
CA MET A 101 20.00 -15.07 -11.21
C MET A 101 18.60 -14.50 -11.00
N ALA A 102 18.39 -13.85 -9.85
CA ALA A 102 17.22 -13.01 -9.65
C ALA A 102 17.52 -11.61 -10.21
N ILE A 103 16.67 -11.13 -11.11
CA ILE A 103 16.86 -9.86 -11.81
C ILE A 103 15.55 -9.10 -11.82
N THR A 104 15.61 -7.80 -11.51
CA THR A 104 14.45 -6.93 -11.67
C THR A 104 14.05 -6.81 -13.13
N SER A 105 12.74 -6.80 -13.41
CA SER A 105 12.21 -6.74 -14.78
C SER A 105 12.78 -5.57 -15.59
N ARG A 106 12.99 -4.41 -14.96
CA ARG A 106 13.55 -3.23 -15.62
C ARG A 106 14.98 -3.46 -16.09
N ILE A 107 15.86 -3.97 -15.23
CA ILE A 107 17.26 -4.24 -15.58
C ILE A 107 17.31 -5.24 -16.74
N LEU A 108 16.51 -6.30 -16.68
CA LEU A 108 16.49 -7.34 -17.69
C LEU A 108 16.02 -6.83 -19.07
N VAL A 109 14.98 -5.98 -19.12
CA VAL A 109 14.54 -5.36 -20.40
C VAL A 109 15.68 -4.57 -21.05
N MET A 110 16.38 -3.75 -20.26
CA MET A 110 17.50 -2.94 -20.74
C MET A 110 18.63 -3.81 -21.31
N ASP A 111 19.00 -4.87 -20.58
CA ASP A 111 20.09 -5.76 -20.96
C ASP A 111 19.75 -6.62 -22.18
N LEU A 112 18.47 -6.98 -22.36
CA LEU A 112 17.97 -7.69 -23.54
C LEU A 112 17.92 -6.78 -24.78
N LEU A 113 17.39 -5.55 -24.66
CA LEU A 113 17.30 -4.59 -25.77
C LEU A 113 18.69 -4.15 -26.27
N THR A 114 19.63 -3.93 -25.35
CA THR A 114 21.01 -3.56 -25.69
C THR A 114 21.88 -4.74 -26.14
N GLY A 115 21.34 -5.97 -26.16
CA GLY A 115 22.05 -7.17 -26.59
C GLY A 115 23.20 -7.61 -25.67
N ARG A 116 23.22 -7.17 -24.42
CA ARG A 116 24.27 -7.51 -23.45
C ARG A 116 24.19 -8.94 -22.95
N ILE A 117 22.97 -9.43 -22.76
CA ILE A 117 22.71 -10.84 -22.48
C ILE A 117 22.41 -11.50 -23.83
N PRO A 118 23.27 -12.40 -24.32
CA PRO A 118 22.96 -13.15 -25.52
C PRO A 118 21.75 -14.07 -25.24
N VAL A 119 20.64 -13.82 -25.92
CA VAL A 119 19.35 -14.48 -25.67
C VAL A 119 19.42 -16.01 -25.85
N HIS A 120 20.36 -16.49 -26.68
CA HIS A 120 20.62 -17.91 -26.91
C HIS A 120 21.30 -18.62 -25.73
N LEU A 121 21.98 -17.91 -24.83
CA LEU A 121 22.61 -18.51 -23.64
C LEU A 121 21.60 -18.74 -22.50
N ILE A 122 20.45 -18.07 -22.54
CA ILE A 122 19.41 -18.20 -21.52
C ILE A 122 18.76 -19.59 -21.67
N THR A 123 18.97 -20.45 -20.68
CA THR A 123 18.38 -21.79 -20.62
C THR A 123 16.88 -21.73 -20.32
N GLY A 124 16.45 -20.78 -19.48
CA GLY A 124 15.04 -20.59 -19.21
C GLY A 124 14.73 -19.40 -18.29
N ILE A 125 13.45 -19.04 -18.24
CA ILE A 125 12.93 -17.94 -17.40
C ILE A 125 11.86 -18.48 -16.44
N LEU A 126 12.04 -18.18 -15.16
CA LEU A 126 11.09 -18.45 -14.09
C LEU A 126 10.35 -17.16 -13.73
N VAL A 127 9.04 -17.15 -13.91
CA VAL A 127 8.18 -16.00 -13.63
C VAL A 127 7.48 -16.23 -12.29
N ALA A 128 7.92 -15.53 -11.24
CA ALA A 128 7.19 -15.49 -9.98
C ALA A 128 5.94 -14.60 -10.10
N ASN A 129 5.01 -14.71 -9.14
CA ASN A 129 3.85 -13.82 -8.99
C ASN A 129 3.08 -13.57 -10.31
N ALA A 130 2.83 -14.63 -11.09
CA ALA A 130 2.30 -14.54 -12.45
C ALA A 130 0.91 -13.87 -12.54
N HIS A 131 0.19 -13.75 -11.42
CA HIS A 131 -1.08 -13.01 -11.32
C HIS A 131 -0.94 -11.50 -11.63
N ARG A 132 0.27 -10.93 -11.58
CA ARG A 132 0.53 -9.52 -11.90
C ARG A 132 0.84 -9.27 -13.38
N VAL A 133 1.02 -10.33 -14.18
CA VAL A 133 1.39 -10.19 -15.59
C VAL A 133 0.17 -9.76 -16.41
N VAL A 134 0.28 -8.59 -17.01
CA VAL A 134 -0.74 -7.96 -17.86
C VAL A 134 -0.13 -7.67 -19.23
N ALA A 135 -0.94 -7.47 -20.27
CA ALA A 135 -0.46 -7.20 -21.62
C ALA A 135 0.49 -5.99 -21.73
N THR A 136 0.35 -5.04 -20.82
CA THR A 136 1.17 -3.82 -20.70
C THR A 136 2.32 -3.94 -19.72
N SER A 137 2.54 -5.12 -19.11
CA SER A 137 3.57 -5.29 -18.09
C SER A 137 4.94 -5.58 -18.71
N THR A 138 6.00 -5.19 -17.99
CA THR A 138 7.40 -5.41 -18.39
C THR A 138 7.71 -6.89 -18.62
N GLU A 139 7.11 -7.78 -17.82
CA GLU A 139 7.35 -9.22 -17.85
C GLU A 139 6.83 -9.84 -19.15
N ALA A 140 5.63 -9.43 -19.58
CA ALA A 140 5.08 -9.88 -20.87
C ALA A 140 5.98 -9.45 -22.04
N PHE A 141 6.59 -8.27 -21.94
CA PHE A 141 7.55 -7.80 -22.94
C PHE A 141 8.87 -8.58 -22.92
N ILE A 142 9.43 -8.86 -21.73
CA ILE A 142 10.64 -9.71 -21.59
C ILE A 142 10.41 -11.07 -22.23
N LEU A 143 9.29 -11.72 -21.97
CA LEU A 143 8.98 -13.04 -22.53
C LEU A 143 8.81 -12.99 -24.05
N ARG A 144 8.24 -11.90 -24.59
CA ARG A 144 8.17 -11.68 -26.04
C ARG A 144 9.56 -11.56 -26.67
N LEU A 145 10.44 -10.72 -26.09
CA LEU A 145 11.83 -10.57 -26.56
C LEU A 145 12.59 -11.89 -26.48
N PHE A 146 12.45 -12.61 -25.36
CA PHE A 146 13.06 -13.92 -25.17
C PHE A 146 12.61 -14.91 -26.24
N ARG A 147 11.30 -15.02 -26.52
CA ARG A 147 10.76 -15.94 -27.53
C ARG A 147 11.08 -15.54 -28.97
N GLN A 148 11.40 -14.27 -29.23
CA GLN A 148 11.90 -13.82 -30.54
C GLN A 148 13.34 -14.27 -30.80
N GLY A 149 14.20 -14.23 -29.77
CA GLY A 149 15.61 -14.61 -29.88
C GLY A 149 15.92 -16.08 -29.55
N ASN A 150 15.04 -16.77 -28.83
CA ASN A 150 15.26 -18.14 -28.36
C ASN A 150 13.95 -18.97 -28.36
N SER A 151 13.93 -20.03 -29.15
CA SER A 151 12.81 -20.97 -29.25
C SER A 151 12.95 -22.21 -28.37
N GLU A 152 14.15 -22.52 -27.88
CA GLU A 152 14.46 -23.75 -27.15
C GLU A 152 14.33 -23.60 -25.64
N GLY A 153 14.63 -22.42 -25.10
CA GLY A 153 14.63 -22.20 -23.67
C GLY A 153 13.23 -22.31 -23.04
N PHE A 154 13.18 -22.80 -21.82
CA PHE A 154 11.91 -23.09 -21.13
C PHE A 154 11.35 -21.85 -20.44
N VAL A 155 10.02 -21.77 -20.29
CA VAL A 155 9.35 -20.76 -19.46
C VAL A 155 8.47 -21.47 -18.45
N LYS A 156 8.58 -21.10 -17.18
CA LYS A 156 7.71 -21.62 -16.11
C LYS A 156 7.22 -20.47 -15.27
N ALA A 157 5.94 -20.53 -14.89
CA ALA A 157 5.30 -19.45 -14.17
C ALA A 157 4.61 -19.96 -12.91
N PHE A 158 4.65 -19.16 -11.85
CA PHE A 158 4.18 -19.53 -10.52
C PHE A 158 3.21 -18.48 -9.98
N SER A 159 2.11 -18.92 -9.38
CA SER A 159 1.18 -18.05 -8.65
C SER A 159 0.48 -18.79 -7.51
N ASP A 160 0.26 -18.08 -6.40
CA ASP A 160 -0.51 -18.51 -5.24
C ASP A 160 -1.85 -17.75 -5.10
N GLN A 161 -2.20 -16.89 -6.07
CA GLN A 161 -3.42 -16.09 -6.08
C GLN A 161 -4.38 -16.54 -7.20
N PRO A 162 -5.23 -17.56 -6.96
CA PRO A 162 -6.20 -18.04 -7.94
C PRO A 162 -7.32 -17.02 -8.22
N GLU A 163 -7.64 -16.16 -7.25
CA GLU A 163 -8.74 -15.19 -7.35
C GLU A 163 -8.60 -14.27 -8.57
N VAL A 164 -7.41 -13.76 -8.83
CA VAL A 164 -7.14 -12.80 -9.92
C VAL A 164 -7.45 -13.41 -11.29
N PHE A 165 -7.10 -14.67 -11.51
CA PHE A 165 -7.36 -15.38 -12.76
C PHE A 165 -8.84 -15.74 -12.96
N SER A 166 -9.64 -15.69 -11.90
CA SER A 166 -11.09 -15.92 -11.98
C SER A 166 -11.88 -14.63 -12.26
N THR A 167 -11.29 -13.47 -12.00
CA THR A 167 -11.93 -12.17 -12.24
C THR A 167 -11.81 -11.74 -13.71
N GLY A 168 -12.89 -11.21 -14.27
CA GLY A 168 -12.93 -10.71 -15.66
C GLY A 168 -13.18 -11.79 -16.74
N PHE A 169 -13.10 -11.36 -18.00
CA PHE A 169 -13.38 -12.20 -19.17
C PHE A 169 -12.10 -12.88 -19.70
N ALA A 170 -12.10 -14.22 -19.69
CA ALA A 170 -11.06 -15.10 -20.23
C ALA A 170 -9.62 -14.72 -19.80
N THR A 171 -9.46 -14.30 -18.53
CA THR A 171 -8.18 -13.81 -18.02
C THR A 171 -7.12 -14.90 -17.96
N LEU A 172 -7.47 -16.12 -17.55
CA LEU A 172 -6.54 -17.26 -17.57
C LEU A 172 -5.96 -17.52 -18.97
N GLU A 173 -6.81 -17.54 -20.00
CA GLU A 173 -6.37 -17.76 -21.39
C GLU A 173 -5.47 -16.63 -21.88
N LYS A 174 -5.84 -15.37 -21.57
CA LYS A 174 -5.02 -14.20 -21.89
C LYS A 174 -3.65 -14.28 -21.22
N THR A 175 -3.60 -14.62 -19.93
CA THR A 175 -2.32 -14.75 -19.21
C THR A 175 -1.46 -15.88 -19.79
N LEU A 176 -2.04 -17.05 -20.10
CA LEU A 176 -1.29 -18.14 -20.74
C LEU A 176 -0.69 -17.71 -22.10
N LYS A 177 -1.44 -16.95 -22.91
CA LYS A 177 -0.94 -16.37 -24.16
C LYS A 177 0.20 -15.39 -23.92
N LEU A 178 0.09 -14.51 -22.91
CA LEU A 178 1.14 -13.54 -22.56
C LEU A 178 2.41 -14.21 -22.03
N LEU A 179 2.26 -15.31 -21.29
CA LEU A 179 3.37 -16.09 -20.75
C LEU A 179 3.99 -17.06 -21.78
N TYR A 180 3.38 -17.20 -22.96
CA TYR A 180 3.76 -18.20 -23.97
C TYR A 180 3.71 -19.64 -23.43
N LEU A 181 2.72 -19.94 -22.58
CA LEU A 181 2.52 -21.26 -21.95
C LEU A 181 1.31 -21.97 -22.53
N ARG A 182 1.40 -23.31 -22.60
CA ARG A 182 0.35 -24.17 -23.17
C ARG A 182 -0.46 -24.91 -22.11
N LYS A 183 0.12 -25.12 -20.94
CA LYS A 183 -0.48 -25.92 -19.87
C LYS A 183 -0.60 -25.10 -18.59
N VAL A 184 -1.64 -25.40 -17.82
CA VAL A 184 -1.84 -24.87 -16.47
C VAL A 184 -2.02 -26.03 -15.51
N ASN A 185 -1.26 -26.04 -14.43
CA ASN A 185 -1.34 -27.04 -13.38
C ASN A 185 -2.04 -26.38 -12.17
N LEU A 186 -3.23 -26.88 -11.84
CA LEU A 186 -4.07 -26.32 -10.79
C LEU A 186 -3.99 -27.24 -9.57
N TRP A 187 -3.50 -26.70 -8.45
CA TRP A 187 -3.30 -27.45 -7.21
C TRP A 187 -4.10 -26.81 -6.05
N PRO A 188 -5.42 -27.01 -6.02
CA PRO A 188 -6.27 -26.56 -4.91
C PRO A 188 -6.03 -27.40 -3.64
N ARG A 189 -6.41 -26.87 -2.48
CA ARG A 189 -6.35 -27.61 -1.19
C ARG A 189 -7.18 -28.91 -1.17
N PHE A 190 -8.25 -28.96 -1.97
CA PHE A 190 -9.12 -30.14 -2.11
C PHE A 190 -8.67 -31.13 -3.20
N HIS A 191 -7.47 -30.96 -3.77
CA HIS A 191 -6.89 -31.93 -4.68
C HIS A 191 -6.61 -33.26 -3.96
N ILE A 192 -6.88 -34.38 -4.62
CA ILE A 192 -6.84 -35.72 -4.00
C ILE A 192 -5.48 -36.00 -3.34
N THR A 193 -4.37 -35.87 -4.07
CA THR A 193 -3.02 -36.10 -3.54
C THR A 193 -2.64 -35.16 -2.38
N VAL A 194 -3.15 -33.92 -2.41
CA VAL A 194 -2.88 -32.93 -1.35
C VAL A 194 -3.63 -33.32 -0.09
N THR A 195 -4.91 -33.67 -0.23
CA THR A 195 -5.74 -34.15 0.87
C THR A 195 -5.15 -35.41 1.50
N GLU A 196 -4.79 -36.43 0.71
CA GLU A 196 -4.18 -37.66 1.20
C GLU A 196 -2.87 -37.41 1.95
N SER A 197 -2.01 -36.53 1.41
CA SER A 197 -0.73 -36.19 2.04
C SER A 197 -0.93 -35.47 3.38
N LEU A 198 -1.92 -34.59 3.50
CA LEU A 198 -2.15 -33.78 4.70
C LEU A 198 -3.01 -34.49 5.75
N GLU A 199 -3.99 -35.30 5.35
CA GLU A 199 -4.86 -36.07 6.26
C GLU A 199 -4.11 -37.20 6.97
N SER A 200 -3.04 -37.72 6.36
CA SER A 200 -2.17 -38.73 6.99
C SER A 200 -1.63 -38.29 8.37
N HIS A 201 -1.50 -36.98 8.59
CA HIS A 201 -1.02 -36.39 9.85
C HIS A 201 -1.87 -35.16 10.24
N ALA A 202 -3.20 -35.34 10.35
CA ALA A 202 -4.13 -34.26 10.68
C ALA A 202 -3.77 -33.56 12.01
N THR A 203 -3.81 -32.23 12.04
CA THR A 203 -3.59 -31.38 13.23
C THR A 203 -4.76 -31.44 14.21
N ASP A 204 -4.49 -31.48 15.51
CA ASP A 204 -5.53 -31.36 16.54
C ASP A 204 -5.90 -29.88 16.67
N VAL A 205 -7.01 -29.49 16.05
CA VAL A 205 -7.52 -28.11 16.03
C VAL A 205 -8.68 -27.99 16.99
N ILE A 206 -8.59 -27.04 17.93
CA ILE A 206 -9.63 -26.71 18.88
C ILE A 206 -10.19 -25.35 18.51
N GLU A 207 -11.40 -25.34 17.98
CA GLU A 207 -12.13 -24.13 17.63
C GLU A 207 -12.87 -23.60 18.86
N ILE A 208 -12.52 -22.38 19.28
CA ILE A 208 -13.14 -21.66 20.38
C ILE A 208 -13.92 -20.48 19.81
N ARG A 209 -15.25 -20.58 19.88
CA ARG A 209 -16.18 -19.55 19.43
C ARG A 209 -16.54 -18.63 20.59
N GLN A 210 -16.03 -17.41 20.56
CA GLN A 210 -16.29 -16.41 21.60
C GLN A 210 -17.40 -15.44 21.17
N PRO A 211 -18.52 -15.32 21.88
CA PRO A 211 -19.52 -14.31 21.54
C PRO A 211 -19.02 -12.89 21.83
N MET A 212 -19.34 -11.96 20.93
CA MET A 212 -19.15 -10.52 21.15
C MET A 212 -20.07 -9.98 22.25
N THR A 213 -19.66 -8.89 22.89
CA THR A 213 -20.49 -8.19 23.89
C THR A 213 -21.68 -7.48 23.24
N LYS A 214 -22.71 -7.18 24.05
CA LYS A 214 -23.92 -6.49 23.56
C LYS A 214 -23.60 -5.11 22.98
N SER A 215 -22.64 -4.41 23.57
CA SER A 215 -22.16 -3.09 23.11
C SER A 215 -21.47 -3.21 21.74
N MET A 216 -20.56 -4.19 21.58
CA MET A 216 -19.89 -4.44 20.29
C MET A 216 -20.88 -4.81 19.18
N LYS A 217 -21.86 -5.69 19.45
CA LYS A 217 -22.91 -6.05 18.48
C LYS A 217 -23.72 -4.84 18.03
N THR A 218 -24.02 -3.93 18.97
CA THR A 218 -24.76 -2.70 18.68
C THR A 218 -23.95 -1.76 17.79
N ILE A 219 -22.64 -1.62 18.05
CA ILE A 219 -21.73 -0.80 17.23
C ILE A 219 -21.57 -1.42 15.83
N GLN A 220 -21.35 -2.73 15.72
CA GLN A 220 -21.22 -3.43 14.44
C GLN A 220 -22.46 -3.22 13.56
N SER A 221 -23.66 -3.42 14.11
CA SER A 221 -24.91 -3.18 13.38
C SER A 221 -25.01 -1.73 12.91
N ALA A 222 -24.70 -0.76 13.77
CA ALA A 222 -24.77 0.66 13.41
C ALA A 222 -23.76 1.05 12.34
N ILE A 223 -22.55 0.46 12.33
CA ILE A 223 -21.55 0.70 11.27
C ILE A 223 -22.02 0.12 9.94
N ILE A 224 -22.61 -1.10 9.95
CA ILE A 224 -23.16 -1.71 8.74
C ILE A 224 -24.30 -0.83 8.18
N ASP A 225 -25.19 -0.33 9.03
CA ASP A 225 -26.27 0.59 8.63
C ASP A 225 -25.70 1.89 8.01
N CYS A 226 -24.62 2.45 8.58
CA CYS A 226 -23.90 3.60 7.99
C CYS A 226 -23.31 3.27 6.61
N MET A 227 -22.69 2.11 6.46
CA MET A 227 -22.12 1.67 5.18
C MET A 227 -23.21 1.52 4.12
N ASP A 228 -24.36 0.94 4.49
CA ASP A 228 -25.53 0.83 3.62
C ASP A 228 -26.03 2.20 3.15
N ALA A 229 -26.15 3.16 4.06
CA ALA A 229 -26.54 4.53 3.71
C ALA A 229 -25.54 5.19 2.74
N CYS A 230 -24.24 5.03 3.00
CA CYS A 230 -23.18 5.53 2.11
C CYS A 230 -23.21 4.86 0.73
N LEU A 231 -23.43 3.54 0.66
CA LEU A 231 -23.54 2.81 -0.60
C LEU A 231 -24.78 3.21 -1.39
N GLN A 232 -25.92 3.46 -0.72
CA GLN A 232 -27.12 3.96 -1.38
C GLN A 232 -26.90 5.36 -1.97
N GLU A 233 -26.22 6.25 -1.25
CA GLU A 233 -25.90 7.58 -1.76
C GLU A 233 -24.86 7.54 -2.89
N LEU A 234 -23.90 6.62 -2.81
CA LEU A 234 -22.95 6.35 -3.89
C LEU A 234 -23.68 5.84 -5.15
N ARG A 235 -24.64 4.91 -5.00
CA ARG A 235 -25.49 4.43 -6.11
C ARG A 235 -26.33 5.55 -6.73
N ARG A 236 -26.88 6.47 -5.92
CA ARG A 236 -27.65 7.61 -6.42
C ARG A 236 -26.76 8.57 -7.22
N SER A 237 -25.60 8.93 -6.68
CA SER A 237 -24.67 9.86 -7.36
C SER A 237 -24.01 9.24 -8.60
N SER A 238 -23.82 7.92 -8.61
CA SER A 238 -23.18 7.20 -9.72
C SER A 238 -24.16 6.77 -10.82
N SER A 239 -25.47 6.97 -10.66
CA SER A 239 -26.47 6.63 -11.69
C SER A 239 -26.32 7.40 -13.02
N ALA A 240 -25.45 8.41 -13.06
CA ALA A 240 -25.04 9.12 -14.27
C ALA A 240 -23.80 8.52 -14.96
N ILE A 241 -23.13 7.56 -14.33
CA ILE A 241 -21.89 6.89 -14.79
C ILE A 241 -22.25 5.41 -14.95
N GLU A 242 -22.05 4.82 -16.12
CA GLU A 242 -22.34 3.40 -16.40
C GLU A 242 -21.44 2.44 -15.60
N ILE A 243 -21.61 2.39 -14.27
CA ILE A 243 -20.91 1.44 -13.40
C ILE A 243 -21.83 0.22 -13.22
N GLU A 244 -21.30 -0.98 -13.47
CA GLU A 244 -22.02 -2.24 -13.28
C GLU A 244 -22.53 -2.35 -11.82
N ILE A 245 -23.85 -2.39 -11.67
CA ILE A 245 -24.58 -2.25 -10.39
C ILE A 245 -24.39 -3.48 -9.48
N ASP A 246 -23.99 -4.63 -10.04
CA ASP A 246 -23.90 -5.93 -9.35
C ASP A 246 -22.73 -6.04 -8.36
N ASP A 247 -21.83 -5.05 -8.33
CA ASP A 247 -20.66 -5.04 -7.43
C ASP A 247 -20.90 -4.29 -6.11
N PHE A 248 -21.94 -3.48 -5.99
CA PHE A 248 -22.17 -2.64 -4.80
C PHE A 248 -22.98 -3.32 -3.68
N THR A 249 -22.65 -4.54 -3.27
CA THR A 249 -23.33 -5.19 -2.12
C THR A 249 -22.59 -4.95 -0.81
N VAL A 250 -23.30 -4.99 0.32
CA VAL A 250 -22.71 -4.88 1.67
C VAL A 250 -21.64 -5.93 1.89
N GLU A 251 -21.93 -7.18 1.49
CA GLU A 251 -20.99 -8.29 1.61
C GLU A 251 -19.68 -8.00 0.86
N LYS A 252 -19.76 -7.46 -0.36
CA LYS A 252 -18.58 -7.07 -1.13
C LYS A 252 -17.87 -5.87 -0.48
N ALA A 253 -18.61 -4.92 0.09
CA ALA A 253 -18.07 -3.73 0.73
C ALA A 253 -17.25 -4.00 2.01
N LEU A 254 -17.49 -5.14 2.68
CA LEU A 254 -16.70 -5.56 3.84
C LEU A 254 -15.24 -5.89 3.48
N PHE A 255 -14.94 -6.23 2.22
CA PHE A 255 -13.59 -6.64 1.84
C PHE A 255 -12.64 -5.47 1.58
N LYS A 256 -11.35 -5.68 1.89
CA LYS A 256 -10.27 -4.75 1.55
C LYS A 256 -10.11 -4.56 0.02
N SER A 257 -10.43 -5.59 -0.76
CA SER A 257 -10.40 -5.54 -2.23
C SER A 257 -11.46 -4.64 -2.83
N PHE A 258 -12.53 -4.30 -2.09
CA PHE A 258 -13.59 -3.43 -2.59
C PHE A 258 -13.10 -2.03 -2.94
N ASP A 259 -12.23 -1.44 -2.11
CA ASP A 259 -11.64 -0.13 -2.42
C ASP A 259 -10.81 -0.18 -3.69
N VAL A 260 -10.10 -1.29 -3.91
CA VAL A 260 -9.27 -1.49 -5.11
C VAL A 260 -10.17 -1.65 -6.33
N ILE A 261 -11.30 -2.33 -6.20
CA ILE A 261 -12.29 -2.47 -7.28
C ILE A 261 -12.91 -1.10 -7.60
N ILE A 262 -13.38 -0.37 -6.58
CA ILE A 262 -13.94 0.98 -6.74
C ILE A 262 -12.90 1.91 -7.36
N ARG A 263 -11.67 1.93 -6.85
CA ARG A 263 -10.61 2.77 -7.41
C ARG A 263 -10.30 2.36 -8.84
N ARG A 264 -10.16 1.07 -9.14
CA ARG A 264 -9.94 0.63 -10.53
C ARG A 264 -11.05 1.07 -11.48
N GLN A 265 -12.30 1.10 -11.02
CA GLN A 265 -13.44 1.58 -11.81
C GLN A 265 -13.51 3.12 -11.88
N LEU A 266 -13.13 3.83 -10.81
CA LEU A 266 -13.23 5.29 -10.71
C LEU A 266 -11.96 6.03 -11.15
N ASP A 267 -10.78 5.43 -11.08
CA ASP A 267 -9.48 5.99 -11.46
C ASP A 267 -9.50 6.57 -12.89
N PRO A 268 -10.09 5.88 -13.90
CA PRO A 268 -10.17 6.40 -15.26
C PRO A 268 -10.89 7.76 -15.35
N ILE A 269 -11.86 8.00 -14.46
CA ILE A 269 -12.74 9.18 -14.43
C ILE A 269 -12.56 10.02 -13.16
N TRP A 270 -11.52 9.77 -12.35
CA TRP A 270 -11.40 10.34 -11.00
C TRP A 270 -11.42 11.86 -11.01
N HIS A 271 -10.91 12.48 -12.07
CA HIS A 271 -10.95 13.93 -12.26
C HIS A 271 -12.37 14.49 -12.46
N ARG A 272 -13.32 13.71 -13.00
CA ARG A 272 -14.73 14.08 -13.22
C ARG A 272 -15.63 13.80 -12.03
N VAL A 273 -15.19 12.90 -11.16
CA VAL A 273 -15.96 12.51 -9.99
C VAL A 273 -16.09 13.69 -9.04
N SER A 274 -17.33 14.00 -8.65
CA SER A 274 -17.64 15.10 -7.73
C SER A 274 -16.85 14.96 -6.41
N SER A 275 -16.51 16.08 -5.78
CA SER A 275 -15.84 16.07 -4.46
C SER A 275 -16.61 15.26 -3.42
N LYS A 276 -17.96 15.29 -3.49
CA LYS A 276 -18.84 14.50 -2.62
C LYS A 276 -18.65 13.00 -2.83
N THR A 277 -18.58 12.54 -4.07
CA THR A 277 -18.38 11.10 -4.37
C THR A 277 -16.97 10.64 -3.96
N LYS A 278 -15.93 11.46 -4.17
CA LYS A 278 -14.57 11.18 -3.67
C LYS A 278 -14.55 11.01 -2.15
N GLN A 279 -15.28 11.89 -1.45
CA GLN A 279 -15.45 11.83 -0.01
C GLN A 279 -16.20 10.57 0.43
N LEU A 280 -17.30 10.19 -0.23
CA LEU A 280 -18.04 8.97 0.09
C LEU A 280 -17.19 7.70 -0.04
N VAL A 281 -16.31 7.63 -1.04
CA VAL A 281 -15.36 6.51 -1.18
C VAL A 281 -14.35 6.51 -0.03
N GLY A 282 -13.87 7.68 0.40
CA GLY A 282 -13.06 7.82 1.61
C GLY A 282 -13.80 7.39 2.87
N ASP A 283 -15.07 7.80 3.00
CA ASP A 283 -15.93 7.47 4.13
C ASP A 283 -16.15 5.95 4.24
N LEU A 284 -16.44 5.26 3.14
CA LEU A 284 -16.56 3.80 3.10
C LEU A 284 -15.28 3.11 3.58
N LYS A 285 -14.11 3.63 3.19
CA LYS A 285 -12.82 3.14 3.69
C LYS A 285 -12.69 3.34 5.20
N THR A 286 -13.09 4.50 5.72
CA THR A 286 -13.05 4.75 7.18
C THR A 286 -14.00 3.85 7.95
N LEU A 287 -15.23 3.66 7.48
CA LEU A 287 -16.24 2.78 8.10
C LEU A 287 -15.80 1.31 8.10
N ARG A 288 -15.20 0.83 7.00
CA ARG A 288 -14.65 -0.53 6.95
C ARG A 288 -13.48 -0.70 7.93
N ASN A 289 -12.60 0.30 8.02
CA ASN A 289 -11.51 0.25 9.00
C ASN A 289 -12.04 0.26 10.44
N LEU A 290 -13.12 0.99 10.72
CA LEU A 290 -13.78 0.99 12.03
C LEU A 290 -14.35 -0.38 12.40
N LEU A 291 -14.88 -1.17 11.44
CA LEU A 291 -15.30 -2.55 11.70
C LEU A 291 -14.13 -3.44 12.13
N GLY A 292 -12.97 -3.30 11.48
CA GLY A 292 -11.75 -4.01 11.86
C GLY A 292 -11.25 -3.58 13.24
N TYR A 293 -11.19 -2.26 13.49
CA TYR A 293 -10.74 -1.70 14.76
C TYR A 293 -11.66 -2.02 15.93
N LEU A 294 -12.95 -2.25 15.71
CA LEU A 294 -13.87 -2.68 16.78
C LEU A 294 -13.43 -4.01 17.41
N VAL A 295 -12.86 -4.90 16.60
CA VAL A 295 -12.42 -6.24 17.01
C VAL A 295 -10.96 -6.21 17.50
N SER A 296 -10.10 -5.43 16.85
CA SER A 296 -8.66 -5.42 17.14
C SER A 296 -8.22 -4.41 18.21
N TYR A 297 -8.93 -3.29 18.40
CA TYR A 297 -8.57 -2.27 19.38
C TYR A 297 -9.29 -2.50 20.71
N ASP A 298 -8.62 -2.12 21.80
CA ASP A 298 -9.27 -1.97 23.10
C ASP A 298 -10.31 -0.84 23.08
N SER A 299 -11.23 -0.87 24.06
CA SER A 299 -12.34 0.09 24.12
C SER A 299 -11.88 1.54 24.29
N VAL A 300 -10.74 1.78 24.95
CA VAL A 300 -10.18 3.14 25.15
C VAL A 300 -9.61 3.69 23.85
N ASN A 301 -8.74 2.93 23.18
CA ASN A 301 -8.12 3.31 21.91
C ASN A 301 -9.16 3.42 20.78
N PHE A 302 -10.18 2.57 20.78
CA PHE A 302 -11.30 2.69 19.84
C PHE A 302 -12.06 4.01 20.03
N ASN A 303 -12.35 4.39 21.28
CA ASN A 303 -13.00 5.66 21.59
C ASN A 303 -12.11 6.87 21.26
N LEU A 304 -10.81 6.79 21.58
CA LEU A 304 -9.81 7.79 21.21
C LEU A 304 -9.79 8.06 19.70
N TYR A 305 -9.79 6.99 18.90
CA TYR A 305 -9.82 7.09 17.44
C TYR A 305 -11.11 7.75 16.93
N LEU A 306 -12.27 7.37 17.48
CA LEU A 306 -13.55 7.99 17.15
C LEU A 306 -13.59 9.48 17.51
N GLU A 307 -13.10 9.87 18.69
CA GLU A 307 -13.01 11.28 19.10
C GLU A 307 -12.03 12.06 18.23
N THR A 308 -10.93 11.44 17.79
CA THR A 308 -9.98 12.05 16.84
C THR A 308 -10.64 12.35 15.49
N ILE A 309 -11.45 11.43 14.97
CA ILE A 309 -12.25 11.66 13.75
C ILE A 309 -13.20 12.85 13.94
N LEU A 310 -13.89 12.90 15.09
CA LEU A 310 -14.81 14.00 15.41
C LEU A 310 -14.07 15.34 15.54
N ALA A 311 -12.87 15.34 16.13
CA ALA A 311 -12.07 16.55 16.30
C ALA A 311 -11.51 17.08 14.97
N THR A 312 -11.22 16.20 14.01
CA THR A 312 -10.73 16.53 12.68
C THR A 312 -11.85 17.00 11.74
N HIS A 313 -13.10 16.74 12.10
CA HIS A 313 -14.25 17.05 11.26
C HIS A 313 -14.53 18.57 11.18
N ASN A 314 -14.44 19.13 9.96
CA ASN A 314 -14.78 20.52 9.68
C ASN A 314 -16.20 20.59 9.06
N PRO A 315 -17.14 21.40 9.61
CA PRO A 315 -18.53 21.45 9.15
C PRO A 315 -18.76 21.85 7.68
N THR A 316 -17.78 22.43 7.00
CA THR A 316 -17.88 22.84 5.58
C THR A 316 -17.51 21.73 4.57
N SER A 317 -16.75 20.72 5.00
CA SER A 317 -16.24 19.62 4.16
C SER A 317 -16.42 18.25 4.84
N GLY A 318 -17.46 18.12 5.64
CA GLY A 318 -17.65 17.03 6.59
C GLY A 318 -18.08 15.69 6.00
N SER A 319 -17.62 14.58 6.59
CA SER A 319 -18.00 13.21 6.19
C SER A 319 -19.49 12.98 6.37
N TYR A 320 -20.14 12.44 5.34
CA TYR A 320 -21.60 12.35 5.25
C TYR A 320 -22.19 11.42 6.33
N TRP A 321 -21.48 10.33 6.64
CA TRP A 321 -21.95 9.33 7.60
C TRP A 321 -22.04 9.87 9.04
N LEU A 322 -21.23 10.87 9.42
CA LEU A 322 -21.25 11.47 10.76
C LEU A 322 -22.58 12.18 11.06
N LEU A 323 -23.34 12.56 10.03
CA LEU A 323 -24.63 13.23 10.17
C LEU A 323 -25.80 12.24 10.30
N THR A 324 -25.53 10.94 10.27
CA THR A 324 -26.57 9.90 10.30
C THR A 324 -26.87 9.45 11.74
N ASP A 325 -28.13 9.11 12.01
CA ASP A 325 -28.54 8.62 13.34
C ASP A 325 -27.76 7.37 13.82
N PRO A 326 -27.36 6.41 12.95
CA PRO A 326 -26.51 5.30 13.37
C PRO A 326 -25.12 5.74 13.86
N ALA A 327 -24.58 6.85 13.35
CA ALA A 327 -23.30 7.39 13.85
C ALA A 327 -23.40 7.84 15.31
N ASP A 328 -24.47 8.54 15.70
CA ASP A 328 -24.71 8.92 17.10
C ASP A 328 -24.78 7.68 18.02
N LYS A 329 -25.35 6.58 17.52
CA LYS A 329 -25.40 5.30 18.25
C LYS A 329 -24.01 4.69 18.43
N ILE A 330 -23.12 4.82 17.44
CA ILE A 330 -21.72 4.37 17.53
C ILE A 330 -21.00 5.15 18.64
N TYR A 331 -21.06 6.48 18.62
CA TYR A 331 -20.38 7.34 19.58
C TYR A 331 -20.89 7.14 21.02
N SER A 332 -22.20 7.17 21.21
CA SER A 332 -22.81 7.00 22.54
C SER A 332 -22.50 5.63 23.14
N THR A 333 -22.59 4.56 22.33
CA THR A 333 -22.26 3.20 22.77
C THR A 333 -20.78 3.08 23.06
N ALA A 334 -19.89 3.59 22.18
CA ALA A 334 -18.43 3.54 22.37
C ALA A 334 -17.98 4.26 23.64
N LYS A 335 -18.49 5.47 23.91
CA LYS A 335 -18.23 6.18 25.17
C LYS A 335 -18.69 5.36 26.38
N GLY A 336 -19.88 4.78 26.31
CA GLY A 336 -20.43 3.92 27.35
C GLY A 336 -19.61 2.65 27.64
N ARG A 337 -18.73 2.21 26.74
CA ARG A 337 -17.78 1.10 26.99
C ARG A 337 -16.61 1.52 27.88
N VAL A 338 -16.25 2.80 27.85
CA VAL A 338 -15.09 3.34 28.57
C VAL A 338 -15.52 3.91 29.92
N PHE A 339 -16.48 4.84 29.92
CA PHE A 339 -16.94 5.52 31.12
C PHE A 339 -18.41 5.93 31.05
N LEU A 340 -19.05 6.06 32.22
CA LEU A 340 -20.36 6.67 32.37
C LEU A 340 -20.28 7.92 33.25
N HIS A 341 -21.06 8.93 32.89
CA HIS A 341 -21.26 10.10 33.75
C HIS A 341 -22.23 9.72 34.87
N GLN A 342 -21.75 9.70 36.11
CA GLN A 342 -22.55 9.41 37.30
C GLN A 342 -22.27 10.47 38.35
N ALA A 343 -23.21 11.39 38.57
CA ALA A 343 -23.07 12.45 39.56
C ALA A 343 -22.87 11.88 40.97
N GLY A 344 -21.85 12.37 41.68
CA GLY A 344 -21.48 11.95 43.03
C GLY A 344 -20.59 10.70 43.12
N TYR A 345 -20.12 10.16 42.00
CA TYR A 345 -19.22 8.99 41.99
C TYR A 345 -17.75 9.39 42.24
N SER A 346 -17.11 8.70 43.19
CA SER A 346 -15.66 8.68 43.42
C SER A 346 -15.20 7.23 43.32
N ASP A 347 -14.12 6.97 42.57
CA ASP A 347 -13.60 5.61 42.40
C ASP A 347 -12.96 5.15 43.73
N PRO A 348 -13.38 4.00 44.30
CA PRO A 348 -12.76 3.44 45.50
C PRO A 348 -11.33 2.90 45.27
N ASP A 349 -10.98 2.56 44.02
CA ASP A 349 -9.69 1.93 43.68
C ASP A 349 -8.62 2.95 43.26
N ASP A 350 -8.99 4.20 42.96
CA ASP A 350 -8.09 5.24 42.46
C ASP A 350 -8.55 6.66 42.89
N PRO A 351 -7.91 7.24 43.92
CA PRO A 351 -8.26 8.58 44.43
C PRO A 351 -8.00 9.71 43.43
N ASN A 352 -7.16 9.49 42.42
CA ASN A 352 -6.77 10.50 41.43
C ASN A 352 -7.70 10.53 40.21
N MET A 353 -8.80 9.77 40.24
CA MET A 353 -9.77 9.75 39.14
C MET A 353 -10.75 10.93 39.20
N LEU A 354 -11.21 11.37 38.02
CA LEU A 354 -12.14 12.49 37.88
C LEU A 354 -13.46 12.25 38.64
N PRO A 355 -13.91 13.20 39.49
CA PRO A 355 -15.19 13.10 40.16
C PRO A 355 -16.34 13.14 39.14
N ASN A 356 -17.36 12.33 39.38
CA ASN A 356 -18.54 12.13 38.52
C ASN A 356 -18.34 11.30 37.24
N MET A 357 -17.17 10.69 37.05
CA MET A 357 -16.90 9.77 35.93
C MET A 357 -16.62 8.36 36.46
N ARG A 358 -17.48 7.41 36.12
CA ARG A 358 -17.28 6.01 36.48
C ARG A 358 -16.57 5.25 35.35
N PRO A 359 -15.36 4.70 35.56
CA PRO A 359 -14.72 3.83 34.58
C PRO A 359 -15.46 2.49 34.50
N ILE A 360 -15.89 2.11 33.30
CA ILE A 360 -16.35 0.74 33.03
C ILE A 360 -15.20 -0.09 32.48
N LEU A 361 -14.42 0.50 31.57
CA LEU A 361 -13.24 -0.11 30.96
C LEU A 361 -13.50 -1.54 30.48
N GLU A 362 -14.47 -1.67 29.58
CA GLU A 362 -14.83 -2.97 29.02
C GLU A 362 -13.63 -3.64 28.32
N GLU A 363 -13.26 -4.82 28.82
CA GLU A 363 -12.21 -5.67 28.26
C GLU A 363 -12.66 -6.40 26.98
N LEU A 364 -11.70 -6.77 26.14
CA LEU A 364 -12.00 -7.61 24.97
C LEU A 364 -12.28 -9.05 25.42
N PRO A 365 -13.40 -9.67 24.98
CA PRO A 365 -13.74 -11.03 25.41
C PRO A 365 -12.67 -12.09 25.07
N LYS A 366 -11.94 -11.92 23.96
CA LYS A 366 -10.85 -12.82 23.57
C LYS A 366 -9.67 -12.82 24.56
N TRP A 367 -9.47 -11.76 25.36
CA TRP A 367 -8.40 -11.75 26.36
C TRP A 367 -8.63 -12.78 27.47
N ASN A 368 -9.88 -12.94 27.92
CA ASN A 368 -10.22 -13.95 28.91
C ASN A 368 -10.00 -15.36 28.35
N VAL A 369 -10.43 -15.60 27.11
CA VAL A 369 -10.18 -16.86 26.41
C VAL A 369 -8.69 -17.14 26.28
N LEU A 370 -7.88 -16.14 25.90
CA LEU A 370 -6.43 -16.29 25.82
C LEU A 370 -5.83 -16.66 27.18
N SER A 371 -6.31 -16.06 28.27
CA SER A 371 -5.85 -16.40 29.62
C SER A 371 -6.23 -17.83 30.03
N GLU A 372 -7.43 -18.28 29.68
CA GLU A 372 -7.88 -19.66 29.94
C GLU A 372 -7.05 -20.68 29.15
N ILE A 373 -6.77 -20.41 27.86
CA ILE A 373 -5.91 -21.27 27.04
C ILE A 373 -4.49 -21.33 27.61
N MET A 374 -3.93 -20.20 28.07
CA MET A 374 -2.60 -20.17 28.66
C MET A 374 -2.53 -21.01 29.94
N ASP A 375 -3.56 -20.93 30.79
CA ASP A 375 -3.63 -21.70 32.03
C ASP A 375 -3.78 -23.21 31.74
N GLU A 376 -4.54 -23.58 30.70
CA GLU A 376 -4.65 -24.96 30.23
C GLU A 376 -3.31 -25.49 29.70
N VAL A 377 -2.62 -24.69 28.88
CA VAL A 377 -1.32 -25.04 28.30
C VAL A 377 -0.26 -25.20 29.40
N GLU A 378 -0.21 -24.28 30.37
CA GLU A 378 0.69 -24.37 31.52
C GLU A 378 0.47 -25.67 32.31
N LEU A 379 -0.80 -26.01 32.59
CA LEU A 379 -1.15 -27.25 33.28
C LEU A 379 -0.72 -28.49 32.48
N GLU A 380 -0.93 -28.50 31.16
CA GLU A 380 -0.53 -29.61 30.30
C GLU A 380 1.00 -29.77 30.22
N MET A 381 1.73 -28.66 30.16
CA MET A 381 3.20 -28.65 30.18
C MET A 381 3.76 -29.23 31.49
N HIS A 382 3.11 -28.96 32.62
CA HIS A 382 3.47 -29.56 33.90
C HIS A 382 3.15 -31.06 34.00
N HIS A 383 2.03 -31.51 33.42
CA HIS A 383 1.62 -32.92 33.49
C HIS A 383 2.35 -33.83 32.50
N ALA A 384 2.71 -33.32 31.32
CA ALA A 384 3.37 -34.07 30.25
C ALA A 384 4.57 -33.28 29.68
N PRO A 385 5.68 -33.17 30.43
CA PRO A 385 6.88 -32.46 29.97
C PRO A 385 7.54 -33.23 28.82
N HIS A 386 7.91 -32.52 27.75
CA HIS A 386 8.54 -33.14 26.58
C HIS A 386 10.00 -33.53 26.87
N SER A 387 10.45 -34.70 26.38
CA SER A 387 11.81 -35.19 26.64
C SER A 387 12.93 -34.35 26.01
N GLU A 388 12.61 -33.47 25.05
CA GLU A 388 13.57 -32.56 24.40
C GLU A 388 13.55 -31.12 24.97
N GLY A 389 12.67 -30.79 25.93
CA GLY A 389 12.63 -29.46 26.57
C GLY A 389 12.19 -28.29 25.67
N LEU A 390 11.60 -28.57 24.50
CA LEU A 390 11.16 -27.57 23.52
C LEU A 390 9.63 -27.32 23.56
N ASP A 391 9.11 -27.00 24.74
CA ASP A 391 7.69 -26.67 24.91
C ASP A 391 7.42 -25.17 24.67
N THR A 392 7.61 -24.70 23.44
CA THR A 392 7.37 -23.29 23.08
C THR A 392 5.90 -23.04 22.69
N VAL A 393 5.36 -21.90 23.12
CA VAL A 393 4.01 -21.44 22.78
C VAL A 393 4.11 -20.31 21.76
N LEU A 394 3.44 -20.45 20.62
CA LEU A 394 3.40 -19.44 19.57
C LEU A 394 1.99 -18.82 19.46
N VAL A 395 1.88 -17.54 19.74
CA VAL A 395 0.65 -16.75 19.55
C VAL A 395 0.75 -15.96 18.25
N MET A 396 -0.21 -16.17 17.36
CA MET A 396 -0.27 -15.53 16.05
C MET A 396 -1.40 -14.51 15.97
N THR A 397 -1.08 -13.33 15.46
CA THR A 397 -1.98 -12.17 15.36
C THR A 397 -1.96 -11.55 13.97
N GLN A 398 -2.99 -10.78 13.61
CA GLN A 398 -3.03 -10.10 12.31
C GLN A 398 -2.05 -8.93 12.20
N ASP A 399 -2.01 -8.05 13.21
CA ASP A 399 -1.28 -6.79 13.15
C ASP A 399 -0.12 -6.73 14.18
N GLN A 400 0.91 -5.95 13.87
CA GLN A 400 2.02 -5.73 14.83
C GLN A 400 1.54 -5.01 16.10
N ARG A 401 0.53 -4.14 15.98
CA ARG A 401 -0.06 -3.44 17.12
C ARG A 401 -0.75 -4.39 18.09
N THR A 402 -1.53 -5.35 17.58
CA THR A 402 -2.18 -6.38 18.41
C THR A 402 -1.13 -7.25 19.09
N CYS A 403 -0.01 -7.54 18.41
CA CYS A 403 1.13 -8.22 19.02
C CYS A 403 1.69 -7.45 20.22
N THR A 404 1.97 -6.15 20.09
CA THR A 404 2.45 -5.32 21.22
C THR A 404 1.44 -5.24 22.35
N GLN A 405 0.15 -5.11 22.03
CA GLN A 405 -0.93 -5.08 23.01
C GLN A 405 -1.03 -6.40 23.79
N LEU A 406 -0.97 -7.55 23.10
CA LEU A 406 -1.00 -8.86 23.74
C LEU A 406 0.26 -9.12 24.56
N ARG A 407 1.45 -8.69 24.10
CA ARG A 407 2.68 -8.76 24.90
C ARG A 407 2.52 -8.00 26.22
N ARG A 408 1.99 -6.78 26.18
CA ARG A 408 1.71 -6.00 27.39
C ARG A 408 0.67 -6.68 28.29
N TYR A 409 -0.40 -7.20 27.72
CA TYR A 409 -1.44 -7.95 28.46
C TYR A 409 -0.87 -9.19 29.15
N LEU A 410 -0.05 -9.99 28.46
CA LEU A 410 0.57 -11.20 29.00
C LEU A 410 1.66 -10.89 30.03
N SER A 411 2.37 -9.75 29.90
CA SER A 411 3.35 -9.29 30.89
C SER A 411 2.71 -8.78 32.19
N THR A 412 1.42 -8.45 32.17
CA THR A 412 0.73 -7.92 33.35
C THR A 412 0.44 -9.06 34.33
N PRO A 413 0.88 -8.99 35.60
CA PRO A 413 0.63 -10.03 36.57
C PRO A 413 -0.88 -10.19 36.85
N LYS A 414 -1.33 -11.41 37.11
CA LYS A 414 -2.69 -11.67 37.59
C LYS A 414 -2.85 -11.00 38.96
N SER A 415 -3.57 -9.87 39.03
CA SER A 415 -4.00 -9.31 40.31
C SER A 415 -5.08 -10.20 40.95
N ASN A 416 -5.33 -10.04 42.25
CA ASN A 416 -6.31 -10.81 43.02
C ASN A 416 -7.77 -10.74 42.49
N SER A 417 -8.05 -9.83 41.53
CA SER A 417 -9.29 -9.82 40.74
C SER A 417 -9.04 -10.59 39.44
N GLN A 418 -9.91 -11.56 39.14
CA GLN A 418 -9.81 -12.61 38.11
C GLN A 418 -9.41 -12.21 36.66
N THR A 419 -9.12 -10.95 36.35
CA THR A 419 -8.88 -10.43 35.01
C THR A 419 -7.55 -9.68 34.90
N ARG A 420 -6.64 -10.13 34.02
CA ARG A 420 -5.35 -9.48 33.71
C ARG A 420 -5.51 -8.11 33.02
N GLY A 421 -6.67 -7.80 32.45
CA GLY A 421 -6.87 -6.64 31.56
C GLY A 421 -7.11 -5.31 32.27
N LYS A 422 -7.75 -5.31 33.44
CA LYS A 422 -8.14 -4.06 34.14
C LYS A 422 -6.98 -3.10 34.42
N PRO A 423 -5.81 -3.54 34.94
CA PRO A 423 -4.68 -2.63 35.15
C PRO A 423 -4.23 -1.96 33.86
N LEU A 424 -4.06 -2.74 32.79
CA LEU A 424 -3.72 -2.25 31.45
C LEU A 424 -4.73 -1.21 30.94
N MET A 425 -6.03 -1.50 31.10
CA MET A 425 -7.09 -0.60 30.65
C MET A 425 -7.13 0.71 31.45
N ARG A 426 -6.76 0.68 32.74
CA ARG A 426 -6.65 1.89 33.56
C ARG A 426 -5.49 2.76 33.10
N ASP A 427 -4.32 2.17 32.82
CA ASP A 427 -3.18 2.91 32.28
C ASP A 427 -3.52 3.59 30.95
N LEU A 428 -4.18 2.86 30.05
CA LEU A 428 -4.64 3.39 28.77
C LEU A 428 -5.65 4.53 28.96
N PHE A 429 -6.55 4.40 29.93
CA PHE A 429 -7.53 5.43 30.25
C PHE A 429 -6.88 6.71 30.79
N HIS A 430 -5.88 6.59 31.66
CA HIS A 430 -5.09 7.74 32.12
C HIS A 430 -4.38 8.45 30.96
N GLY A 431 -3.81 7.68 30.02
CA GLY A 431 -3.26 8.23 28.77
C GLY A 431 -4.30 8.99 27.94
N TYR A 432 -5.50 8.43 27.80
CA TYR A 432 -6.62 9.08 27.11
C TYR A 432 -7.05 10.39 27.78
N LEU A 433 -7.12 10.45 29.11
CA LEU A 433 -7.45 11.68 29.85
C LEU A 433 -6.41 12.79 29.63
N ARG A 434 -5.12 12.42 29.67
CA ARG A 434 -4.01 13.35 29.36
C ARG A 434 -4.10 13.86 27.91
N TRP A 435 -4.34 12.97 26.95
CA TRP A 435 -4.55 13.34 25.56
C TRP A 435 -5.73 14.31 25.37
N LYS A 436 -6.87 14.04 26.02
CA LYS A 436 -8.06 14.88 25.93
C LYS A 436 -7.83 16.27 26.52
N SER A 437 -7.06 16.36 27.61
CA SER A 437 -6.57 17.63 28.16
C SER A 437 -5.69 18.40 27.17
N ASN A 438 -4.71 17.71 26.57
CA ASN A 438 -3.79 18.30 25.60
C ASN A 438 -4.51 18.78 24.33
N MET A 439 -5.54 18.08 23.86
CA MET A 439 -6.37 18.50 22.73
C MET A 439 -7.12 19.81 22.98
N LYS A 440 -7.57 20.07 24.21
CA LYS A 440 -8.18 21.35 24.56
C LYS A 440 -7.14 22.47 24.48
N HIS A 441 -5.97 22.26 25.08
CA HIS A 441 -4.84 23.19 24.95
C HIS A 441 -4.47 23.45 23.48
N PHE A 442 -4.59 22.45 22.62
CA PHE A 442 -4.40 22.59 21.18
C PHE A 442 -5.47 23.48 20.53
N LYS A 443 -6.77 23.28 20.83
CA LYS A 443 -7.86 24.08 20.25
C LYS A 443 -7.96 25.50 20.81
N ASP A 444 -7.82 25.70 22.12
CA ASP A 444 -7.91 27.03 22.75
C ASP A 444 -6.80 27.95 22.21
N ASN A 445 -5.59 27.42 22.01
CA ASN A 445 -4.48 28.17 21.42
C ASN A 445 -4.67 28.52 19.93
N VAL A 446 -5.51 27.78 19.21
CA VAL A 446 -5.84 28.04 17.79
C VAL A 446 -7.00 29.05 17.66
N VAL A 447 -7.91 29.13 18.63
CA VAL A 447 -9.15 29.93 18.52
C VAL A 447 -9.07 31.31 19.20
N ASP A 448 -8.28 31.50 20.26
CA ASP A 448 -8.36 32.71 21.11
C ASP A 448 -7.42 33.90 20.76
N LYS A 449 -6.68 33.87 19.64
CA LYS A 449 -5.97 35.08 19.17
C LYS A 449 -6.81 35.90 18.18
N LYS A 450 -7.83 36.60 18.70
CA LYS A 450 -8.34 37.82 18.02
C LYS A 450 -7.39 38.99 18.31
N PRO A 451 -7.06 39.84 17.33
CA PRO A 451 -6.16 40.97 17.55
C PRO A 451 -6.87 42.00 18.43
N THR A 452 -6.46 42.11 19.68
CA THR A 452 -6.79 43.25 20.53
C THR A 452 -5.99 44.45 20.05
N THR A 453 -6.60 45.29 19.20
CA THR A 453 -6.09 46.63 18.95
C THR A 453 -6.18 47.44 20.24
N ASN A 454 -5.05 47.59 20.92
CA ASN A 454 -4.87 48.57 21.99
C ASN A 454 -5.04 49.99 21.42
N ILE A 455 -6.21 50.59 21.63
CA ILE A 455 -6.40 52.04 21.52
C ILE A 455 -6.61 52.57 22.93
N GLN A 456 -5.62 53.33 23.42
CA GLN A 456 -5.72 54.09 24.68
C GLN A 456 -6.83 55.16 24.57
N PRO A 457 -7.63 55.40 25.62
CA PRO A 457 -8.63 56.44 25.58
C PRO A 457 -7.98 57.79 25.90
N SER A 458 -7.91 58.67 24.91
CA SER A 458 -7.67 60.10 25.13
C SER A 458 -8.98 60.80 25.49
N SER A 459 -8.94 61.53 26.60
CA SER A 459 -9.98 62.41 27.14
C SER A 459 -10.52 63.42 26.12
N GLY A 460 -11.85 63.50 25.98
CA GLY A 460 -12.54 64.53 25.21
C GLY A 460 -14.02 64.60 25.58
N ASN A 461 -14.36 65.55 26.44
CA ASN A 461 -15.70 65.87 26.92
C ASN A 461 -16.45 66.67 25.83
N HIS A 462 -17.64 66.27 25.38
CA HIS A 462 -18.68 67.21 24.91
C HIS A 462 -20.08 66.56 24.80
N HIS A 463 -21.08 67.32 25.25
CA HIS A 463 -22.51 67.00 25.36
C HIS A 463 -23.31 67.07 24.04
N SER A 464 -24.36 66.23 23.97
CA SER A 464 -25.79 66.61 23.81
C SER A 464 -26.55 65.82 22.73
N GLY A 465 -27.81 65.42 23.05
CA GLY A 465 -28.88 65.33 22.04
C GLY A 465 -29.57 63.99 21.76
N SER A 466 -30.52 63.61 22.62
CA SER A 466 -31.91 63.20 22.28
C SER A 466 -32.25 62.05 21.29
N THR A 467 -32.90 61.04 21.86
CA THR A 467 -34.13 60.28 21.44
C THR A 467 -34.27 59.65 20.04
N ARG A 468 -34.46 58.31 20.03
CA ARG A 468 -35.68 57.59 19.58
C ARG A 468 -35.49 56.07 19.57
N GLY A 469 -36.33 55.33 20.30
CA GLY A 469 -36.77 53.99 19.89
C GLY A 469 -38.20 54.08 19.33
N PRO A 470 -38.95 52.97 19.14
CA PRO A 470 -38.64 51.61 18.69
C PRO A 470 -39.32 51.37 17.29
N PRO A 471 -39.59 50.12 16.79
CA PRO A 471 -40.78 49.43 17.28
C PRO A 471 -40.74 47.89 17.31
N SER A 472 -41.74 47.38 18.03
CA SER A 472 -42.13 46.00 18.24
C SER A 472 -43.23 45.54 17.26
N ASN A 473 -43.38 44.21 17.18
CA ASN A 473 -44.52 43.40 16.72
C ASN A 473 -44.70 43.09 15.22
N LYS A 474 -44.69 41.78 14.87
CA LYS A 474 -45.94 41.00 14.66
C LYS A 474 -45.74 39.48 14.43
N ARG A 475 -46.36 38.71 15.34
CA ARG A 475 -47.23 37.52 15.18
C ARG A 475 -46.70 36.28 14.44
N ARG A 476 -46.24 35.32 15.25
CA ARG A 476 -46.17 33.88 14.96
C ARG A 476 -47.58 33.26 14.98
N ARG A 477 -47.95 32.59 13.88
CA ARG A 477 -49.19 31.80 13.75
C ARG A 477 -48.91 30.39 14.30
N VAL A 478 -49.72 29.94 15.26
CA VAL A 478 -49.66 28.58 15.82
C VAL A 478 -50.68 27.70 15.09
N ARG A 479 -50.23 26.55 14.60
CA ARG A 479 -51.09 25.40 14.26
C ARG A 479 -50.30 24.11 14.46
N GLY A 480 -50.90 23.18 15.19
CA GLY A 480 -50.60 21.74 15.12
C GLY A 480 -49.65 21.22 16.19
N GLY A 481 -50.21 20.50 17.16
CA GLY A 481 -49.46 19.73 18.15
C GLY A 481 -48.76 18.53 17.53
N SER A 482 -47.59 18.20 18.08
CA SER A 482 -46.96 16.90 17.99
C SER A 482 -46.18 16.66 19.29
N ASN A 483 -46.21 15.41 19.76
CA ASN A 483 -45.72 14.94 21.05
C ASN A 483 -44.35 15.48 21.43
N MET A 484 -44.22 15.93 22.68
CA MET A 484 -42.94 16.14 23.35
C MET A 484 -42.23 14.79 23.52
N LEU A 485 -41.35 14.46 22.58
CA LEU A 485 -40.23 13.56 22.85
C LEU A 485 -39.11 14.39 23.49
N ALA A 486 -38.54 13.88 24.58
CA ALA A 486 -37.38 14.48 25.23
C ALA A 486 -36.24 14.70 24.22
N PRO A 487 -35.48 15.80 24.29
CA PRO A 487 -34.36 16.02 23.40
C PRO A 487 -33.28 14.99 23.70
N VAL A 488 -33.08 14.04 22.79
CA VAL A 488 -31.85 13.26 22.72
C VAL A 488 -30.74 14.23 22.36
N THR A 489 -29.78 14.43 23.27
CA THR A 489 -28.63 15.30 23.08
C THR A 489 -27.76 14.76 21.95
N LYS A 490 -27.74 15.45 20.80
CA LYS A 490 -26.82 15.15 19.70
C LYS A 490 -25.37 15.24 20.18
N HIS A 491 -24.52 14.27 19.81
CA HIS A 491 -23.08 14.33 20.05
C HIS A 491 -22.45 15.39 19.14
N SER A 492 -22.58 16.65 19.56
CA SER A 492 -21.96 17.80 18.91
C SER A 492 -20.52 17.98 19.40
N THR A 493 -19.68 18.62 18.58
CA THR A 493 -18.36 19.14 18.98
C THR A 493 -18.43 19.91 20.32
N ALA A 494 -19.53 20.61 20.57
CA ALA A 494 -19.79 21.32 21.81
C ALA A 494 -19.91 20.42 23.06
N SER A 495 -20.34 19.16 22.93
CA SER A 495 -20.33 18.20 24.04
C SER A 495 -18.92 17.70 24.34
N PHE A 496 -18.10 17.51 23.30
CA PHE A 496 -16.70 17.13 23.44
C PHE A 496 -15.88 18.23 24.12
N GLU A 497 -16.09 19.49 23.74
CA GLU A 497 -15.40 20.66 24.30
C GLU A 497 -15.70 20.85 25.80
N LYS A 498 -16.96 20.70 26.22
CA LYS A 498 -17.35 20.77 27.64
C LYS A 498 -16.74 19.66 28.48
N GLU A 499 -16.69 18.43 27.95
CA GLU A 499 -16.04 17.31 28.64
C GLU A 499 -14.53 17.53 28.77
N ALA A 500 -13.87 17.99 27.69
CA ALA A 500 -12.44 18.27 27.71
C ALA A 500 -12.08 19.42 28.68
N GLU A 501 -12.97 20.41 28.82
CA GLU A 501 -12.82 21.50 29.79
C GLU A 501 -12.81 21.01 31.24
N VAL A 502 -13.78 20.18 31.62
CA VAL A 502 -13.85 19.61 32.98
C VAL A 502 -12.60 18.78 33.29
N ILE A 503 -12.10 18.02 32.31
CA ILE A 503 -10.92 17.16 32.46
C ILE A 503 -9.64 17.99 32.60
N ALA A 504 -9.45 19.01 31.78
CA ALA A 504 -8.27 19.87 31.83
C ALA A 504 -8.17 20.63 33.16
N THR A 505 -9.29 21.17 33.67
CA THR A 505 -9.33 21.87 34.96
C THR A 505 -9.01 20.95 36.13
N PHE A 506 -9.45 19.70 36.09
CA PHE A 506 -9.14 18.72 37.14
C PHE A 506 -7.67 18.27 37.14
N ILE A 507 -7.09 18.02 35.96
CA ILE A 507 -5.67 17.63 35.84
C ILE A 507 -4.76 18.77 36.29
N GLN A 508 -5.09 20.02 35.97
CA GLN A 508 -4.37 21.19 36.49
C GLN A 508 -4.48 21.32 38.01
N ALA A 509 -5.64 21.02 38.59
CA ALA A 509 -5.86 21.07 40.05
C ALA A 509 -5.15 19.96 40.83
N THR A 510 -4.71 18.88 40.18
CA THR A 510 -4.00 17.74 40.79
C THR A 510 -2.47 17.79 40.61
N GLN A 511 -1.94 18.79 39.88
CA GLN A 511 -0.51 18.91 39.54
C GLN A 511 0.39 19.60 40.57
N ASP A 512 -0.08 19.87 41.80
CA ASP A 512 0.75 20.47 42.87
C ASP A 512 1.69 19.46 43.60
N ASP A 513 1.82 18.21 43.12
CA ASP A 513 2.70 17.19 43.71
C ASP A 513 3.91 16.87 42.79
N PRO A 514 5.14 17.28 43.12
CA PRO A 514 6.32 17.23 42.25
C PRO A 514 6.98 15.85 42.15
N MET A 515 6.21 14.76 42.28
CA MET A 515 6.73 13.38 42.21
C MET A 515 5.84 12.45 41.37
N SER A 516 5.28 12.98 40.27
CA SER A 516 4.57 12.15 39.28
C SER A 516 4.82 12.61 37.84
N THR A 517 6.06 12.98 37.52
CA THR A 517 6.58 12.94 36.14
C THR A 517 6.85 11.48 35.73
N ALA A 518 5.81 10.64 35.78
CA ALA A 518 5.87 9.30 35.20
C ALA A 518 5.82 9.46 33.68
N PHE A 519 7.03 9.37 33.10
CA PHE A 519 7.37 8.99 31.73
C PHE A 519 6.26 9.20 30.69
N ILE A 520 6.46 10.22 29.87
CA ILE A 520 6.02 10.20 28.49
C ILE A 520 6.74 9.01 27.85
N HIS A 521 6.10 7.84 27.83
CA HIS A 521 6.43 6.84 26.82
C HIS A 521 5.53 7.18 25.64
N ASP A 522 6.09 8.03 24.78
CA ASP A 522 5.52 8.35 23.49
C ASP A 522 5.24 7.06 22.73
N GLN A 523 4.18 7.12 21.93
CA GLN A 523 3.82 6.14 20.91
C GLN A 523 4.84 6.07 19.76
N GLU A 524 6.08 6.51 19.98
CA GLU A 524 7.19 6.12 19.13
C GLU A 524 7.49 4.65 19.39
N LEU A 525 7.96 3.99 18.34
CA LEU A 525 8.56 2.68 18.40
C LEU A 525 9.32 2.55 19.73
N GLU A 526 9.05 1.51 20.52
CA GLU A 526 10.17 0.85 21.19
C GLU A 526 11.08 0.37 20.02
N GLU A 527 11.87 1.30 19.48
CA GLU A 527 13.28 1.02 19.33
C GLU A 527 13.66 0.44 20.68
N VAL A 528 13.87 -0.88 20.65
CA VAL A 528 14.44 -1.66 21.73
C VAL A 528 15.82 -1.05 21.94
N ASP A 529 15.87 0.08 22.66
CA ASP A 529 17.07 0.91 22.79
C ASP A 529 18.07 0.31 23.78
N ASP A 530 17.85 -0.94 24.18
CA ASP A 530 18.89 -1.83 24.67
C ASP A 530 18.54 -3.29 24.33
N PHE A 531 18.85 -3.73 23.10
CA PHE A 531 18.94 -5.17 22.76
C PHE A 531 19.99 -5.91 23.62
N THR A 532 20.81 -5.16 24.36
CA THR A 532 21.97 -5.57 25.13
C THR A 532 21.69 -5.92 26.59
N ASP A 533 20.58 -5.45 27.18
CA ASP A 533 20.33 -5.60 28.63
C ASP A 533 19.65 -6.92 29.05
N TYR A 534 19.06 -7.66 28.10
CA TYR A 534 18.31 -8.89 28.37
C TYR A 534 18.83 -10.09 27.57
N PHE A 535 20.14 -10.35 27.59
CA PHE A 535 20.68 -11.66 27.19
C PHE A 535 20.61 -12.65 28.36
N GLY A 536 19.51 -13.40 28.42
CA GLY A 536 19.38 -14.59 29.27
C GLY A 536 19.01 -15.81 28.42
N LEU A 537 19.57 -16.98 28.74
CA LEU A 537 19.06 -18.25 28.24
C LEU A 537 17.73 -18.53 28.92
N VAL A 538 16.63 -18.17 28.26
CA VAL A 538 15.28 -18.54 28.70
C VAL A 538 15.06 -20.00 28.32
N GLU A 539 14.66 -20.83 29.29
CA GLU A 539 14.28 -22.21 28.99
C GLU A 539 13.11 -22.20 27.99
N PRO A 540 13.18 -22.96 26.87
CA PRO A 540 12.14 -22.93 25.85
C PRO A 540 10.74 -23.28 26.39
N SER A 541 10.66 -24.04 27.49
CA SER A 541 9.44 -24.35 28.25
C SER A 541 8.78 -23.14 28.94
N SER A 542 9.45 -22.00 29.01
CA SER A 542 8.90 -20.76 29.58
C SER A 542 8.69 -19.67 28.53
N LEU A 543 8.95 -19.97 27.26
CA LEU A 543 8.95 -19.01 26.18
C LEU A 543 7.57 -18.91 25.50
N VAL A 544 6.92 -17.76 25.67
CA VAL A 544 5.74 -17.36 24.89
C VAL A 544 6.16 -16.37 23.82
N VAL A 545 6.03 -16.76 22.55
CA VAL A 545 6.38 -15.92 21.41
C VAL A 545 5.11 -15.37 20.77
N VAL A 546 5.01 -14.05 20.64
CA VAL A 546 3.90 -13.38 19.94
C VAL A 546 4.41 -12.80 18.63
N HIS A 547 3.82 -13.21 17.51
CA HIS A 547 4.16 -12.77 16.15
C HIS A 547 2.93 -12.32 15.34
N SER A 548 3.18 -11.52 14.31
CA SER A 548 2.19 -11.09 13.33
C SER A 548 2.30 -11.87 12.02
N TYR A 549 1.19 -12.04 11.29
CA TYR A 549 1.19 -12.74 9.99
C TYR A 549 1.93 -11.99 8.87
N ASN A 550 2.10 -10.66 9.00
CA ASN A 550 2.72 -9.80 7.98
C ASN A 550 4.26 -9.86 7.95
N GLY A 551 4.88 -10.63 8.86
CA GLY A 551 6.33 -10.75 8.97
C GLY A 551 6.91 -11.92 8.17
N GLU A 552 7.84 -12.64 8.81
CA GLU A 552 8.52 -13.80 8.25
C GLU A 552 7.53 -14.86 7.73
N SER A 553 7.83 -15.49 6.58
CA SER A 553 6.97 -16.53 6.01
C SER A 553 6.63 -17.59 7.05
N GLY A 554 5.34 -17.87 7.25
CA GLY A 554 4.88 -18.75 8.34
C GLY A 554 5.55 -20.12 8.38
N SER A 555 5.98 -20.66 7.24
CA SER A 555 6.77 -21.91 7.19
C SER A 555 8.13 -21.79 7.90
N ARG A 556 8.88 -20.71 7.65
CA ARG A 556 10.20 -20.46 8.25
C ARG A 556 10.08 -20.18 9.74
N LEU A 557 9.04 -19.44 10.13
CA LEU A 557 8.71 -19.21 11.53
C LEU A 557 8.50 -20.53 12.30
N LEU A 558 7.70 -21.44 11.74
CA LEU A 558 7.42 -22.75 12.33
C LEU A 558 8.66 -23.64 12.39
N GLU A 559 9.52 -23.60 11.36
CA GLU A 559 10.79 -24.36 11.33
C GLU A 559 11.82 -23.85 12.34
N ASN A 560 11.85 -22.54 12.59
CA ASN A 560 12.77 -21.91 13.55
C ASN A 560 12.31 -22.12 15.00
N ILE A 561 11.05 -21.83 15.32
CA ILE A 561 10.50 -21.86 16.68
C ILE A 561 10.15 -23.28 17.14
N LYS A 562 9.74 -24.14 16.19
CA LYS A 562 9.28 -25.52 16.43
C LYS A 562 8.25 -25.62 17.58
N PRO A 563 7.13 -24.87 17.52
CA PRO A 563 6.17 -24.81 18.62
C PRO A 563 5.40 -26.12 18.83
N ARG A 564 5.09 -26.41 20.10
CA ARG A 564 4.15 -27.47 20.51
C ARG A 564 2.71 -26.95 20.54
N PHE A 565 2.53 -25.74 21.08
CA PHE A 565 1.23 -25.10 21.17
C PHE A 565 1.19 -23.87 20.26
N ILE A 566 0.19 -23.81 19.39
CA ILE A 566 -0.04 -22.68 18.49
C ILE A 566 -1.41 -22.09 18.81
N ILE A 567 -1.45 -20.80 19.10
CA ILE A 567 -2.68 -20.08 19.40
C ILE A 567 -2.90 -19.05 18.31
N MET A 568 -3.89 -19.29 17.47
CA MET A 568 -4.33 -18.37 16.42
C MET A 568 -5.36 -17.42 17.02
N TYR A 569 -4.90 -16.23 17.41
CA TYR A 569 -5.76 -15.20 17.98
C TYR A 569 -6.73 -14.64 16.93
N ASP A 570 -6.23 -14.44 15.71
CA ASP A 570 -7.02 -14.05 14.54
C ASP A 570 -6.96 -15.17 13.48
N PRO A 571 -8.07 -15.51 12.81
CA PRO A 571 -8.12 -16.58 11.84
C PRO A 571 -7.48 -16.15 10.51
N ASP A 572 -6.49 -16.91 10.05
CA ASP A 572 -5.92 -16.77 8.70
C ASP A 572 -5.86 -18.13 7.99
N PRO A 573 -6.58 -18.31 6.85
CA PRO A 573 -6.60 -19.60 6.16
C PRO A 573 -5.24 -19.97 5.55
N THR A 574 -4.38 -18.99 5.28
CA THR A 574 -3.03 -19.25 4.76
C THR A 574 -2.18 -19.94 5.82
N PHE A 575 -2.17 -19.40 7.04
CA PHE A 575 -1.39 -19.93 8.14
C PHE A 575 -1.90 -21.30 8.61
N VAL A 576 -3.22 -21.55 8.64
CA VAL A 576 -3.77 -22.89 8.91
C VAL A 576 -3.13 -23.94 8.02
N ARG A 577 -3.04 -23.68 6.70
CA ARG A 577 -2.42 -24.60 5.74
C ARG A 577 -0.91 -24.74 5.95
N CYS A 578 -0.22 -23.67 6.34
CA CYS A 578 1.19 -23.76 6.71
C CYS A 578 1.42 -24.70 7.91
N ILE A 579 0.52 -24.69 8.91
CA ILE A 579 0.60 -25.61 10.05
C ILE A 579 0.36 -27.05 9.60
N GLU A 580 -0.64 -27.31 8.75
CA GLU A 580 -0.90 -28.64 8.18
C GLU A 580 0.35 -29.18 7.44
N VAL A 581 0.96 -28.34 6.60
CA VAL A 581 2.20 -28.67 5.89
C VAL A 581 3.34 -28.94 6.86
N TYR A 582 3.51 -28.11 7.90
CA TYR A 582 4.55 -28.29 8.90
C TYR A 582 4.39 -29.60 9.69
N LYS A 583 3.17 -29.96 10.08
CA LYS A 583 2.88 -31.23 10.78
C LYS A 583 3.13 -32.43 9.85
N ALA A 584 2.72 -32.35 8.59
CA ALA A 584 2.99 -33.39 7.60
C ALA A 584 4.49 -33.57 7.32
N CYS A 585 5.29 -32.49 7.41
CA CYS A 585 6.76 -32.57 7.31
C CYS A 585 7.42 -33.17 8.56
N HIS A 586 6.76 -33.14 9.73
CA HIS A 586 7.31 -33.61 11.00
C HIS A 586 6.37 -34.61 11.71
N PRO A 587 6.21 -35.85 11.20
CA PRO A 587 5.30 -36.87 11.71
C PRO A 587 5.39 -37.24 13.20
N GLY A 588 6.52 -36.95 13.86
CA GLY A 588 6.75 -37.29 15.27
C GLY A 588 6.38 -36.21 16.28
N LYS A 589 6.00 -34.99 15.84
CA LYS A 589 5.71 -33.87 16.74
C LYS A 589 4.21 -33.74 17.01
N GLN A 590 3.85 -33.72 18.29
CA GLN A 590 2.49 -33.38 18.71
C GLN A 590 2.36 -31.86 18.73
N VAL A 591 1.61 -31.33 17.76
CA VAL A 591 1.30 -29.90 17.66
C VAL A 591 -0.20 -29.73 17.91
N ARG A 592 -0.56 -28.92 18.92
CA ARG A 592 -1.94 -28.58 19.28
C ARG A 592 -2.23 -27.14 18.86
N VAL A 593 -3.33 -26.95 18.13
CA VAL A 593 -3.69 -25.64 17.57
C VAL A 593 -4.99 -25.16 18.21
N TYR A 594 -4.96 -24.00 18.84
CA TYR A 594 -6.14 -23.30 19.33
C TYR A 594 -6.53 -22.22 18.31
N PHE A 595 -7.78 -22.23 17.90
CA PHE A 595 -8.33 -21.33 16.89
C PHE A 595 -9.46 -20.50 17.51
N THR A 596 -9.25 -19.21 17.70
CA THR A 596 -10.26 -18.32 18.32
C THR A 596 -10.96 -17.45 17.28
N VAL A 597 -12.29 -17.45 17.27
CA VAL A 597 -13.11 -16.62 16.36
C VAL A 597 -14.27 -16.00 17.12
N TYR A 598 -14.58 -14.74 16.80
CA TYR A 598 -15.80 -14.12 17.30
C TYR A 598 -17.05 -14.66 16.58
N ASP A 599 -18.01 -15.16 17.36
CA ASP A 599 -19.27 -15.68 16.83
C ASP A 599 -20.17 -14.56 16.26
N ASN A 600 -20.75 -14.79 15.08
CA ASN A 600 -21.62 -13.85 14.35
C ASN A 600 -20.96 -12.48 14.11
N SER A 601 -19.64 -12.46 13.89
CA SER A 601 -18.84 -11.25 13.70
C SER A 601 -18.44 -11.04 12.25
N VAL A 602 -17.98 -9.82 11.95
CA VAL A 602 -17.36 -9.50 10.66
C VAL A 602 -16.10 -10.33 10.43
N GLU A 603 -15.34 -10.66 11.47
CA GLU A 603 -14.14 -11.51 11.39
C GLU A 603 -14.47 -12.90 10.84
N GLU A 604 -15.49 -13.57 11.40
CA GLU A 604 -15.95 -14.88 10.93
C GLU A 604 -16.42 -14.81 9.47
N GLN A 605 -17.21 -13.78 9.13
CA GLN A 605 -17.71 -13.59 7.78
C GLN A 605 -16.58 -13.36 6.77
N LEU A 606 -15.56 -12.58 7.13
CA LEU A 606 -14.38 -12.35 6.29
C LEU A 606 -13.60 -13.65 6.05
N TYR A 607 -13.39 -14.45 7.10
CA TYR A 607 -12.71 -15.74 7.03
C TYR A 607 -13.48 -16.72 6.11
N LEU A 608 -14.77 -16.93 6.36
CA LEU A 608 -15.61 -17.85 5.58
C LEU A 608 -15.73 -17.41 4.11
N SER A 609 -15.83 -16.10 3.87
CA SER A 609 -15.96 -15.58 2.52
C SER A 609 -14.65 -15.66 1.73
N ALA A 610 -13.49 -15.50 2.38
CA ALA A 610 -12.19 -15.74 1.76
C ALA A 610 -12.06 -17.20 1.29
N LEU A 611 -12.42 -18.16 2.15
CA LEU A 611 -12.45 -19.58 1.80
C LEU A 611 -13.42 -19.89 0.65
N ARG A 612 -14.63 -19.32 0.68
CA ARG A 612 -15.61 -19.48 -0.41
C ARG A 612 -15.10 -18.91 -1.73
N ARG A 613 -14.55 -17.68 -1.72
CA ARG A 613 -14.02 -17.04 -2.92
C ARG A 613 -12.89 -17.85 -3.54
N GLU A 614 -11.97 -18.35 -2.73
CA GLU A 614 -10.88 -19.20 -3.22
C GLU A 614 -11.41 -20.52 -3.82
N LYS A 615 -12.36 -21.17 -3.15
CA LYS A 615 -13.01 -22.39 -3.65
C LYS A 615 -13.72 -22.14 -4.99
N ASP A 616 -14.49 -21.06 -5.07
CA ASP A 616 -15.22 -20.68 -6.28
C ASP A 616 -14.25 -20.32 -7.42
N ALA A 617 -13.15 -19.62 -7.10
CA ALA A 617 -12.08 -19.31 -8.05
C ALA A 617 -11.46 -20.59 -8.64
N PHE A 618 -11.03 -21.54 -7.80
CA PHE A 618 -10.49 -22.82 -8.30
C PHE A 618 -11.52 -23.63 -9.09
N THR A 619 -12.78 -23.68 -8.63
CA THR A 619 -13.85 -24.39 -9.34
C THR A 619 -14.07 -23.79 -10.72
N LYS A 620 -14.05 -22.46 -10.84
CA LYS A 620 -14.14 -21.75 -12.12
C LYS A 620 -12.92 -22.04 -13.00
N LEU A 621 -11.70 -21.96 -12.46
CA LEU A 621 -10.47 -22.24 -13.21
C LEU A 621 -10.41 -23.68 -13.74
N ILE A 622 -10.91 -24.65 -12.98
CA ILE A 622 -10.99 -26.06 -13.43
C ILE A 622 -11.96 -26.20 -14.60
N ARG A 623 -13.12 -25.52 -14.56
CA ARG A 623 -14.07 -25.49 -15.68
C ARG A 623 -13.48 -24.77 -16.89
N ASP A 624 -12.82 -23.63 -16.68
CA ASP A 624 -12.19 -22.89 -17.77
C ASP A 624 -11.08 -23.73 -18.42
N LYS A 625 -10.27 -24.44 -17.62
CA LYS A 625 -9.24 -25.37 -18.11
C LYS A 625 -9.82 -26.50 -18.96
N SER A 626 -11.00 -27.04 -18.63
CA SER A 626 -11.62 -28.14 -19.39
C SER A 626 -12.26 -27.68 -20.71
N ILE A 627 -12.65 -26.41 -20.80
CA ILE A 627 -13.26 -25.82 -22.00
C ILE A 627 -12.19 -25.22 -22.92
N MET A 628 -11.07 -24.74 -22.37
CA MET A 628 -10.06 -23.99 -23.09
C MET A 628 -9.40 -24.82 -24.20
N VAL A 629 -9.59 -24.38 -25.45
CA VAL A 629 -8.81 -24.83 -26.59
C VAL A 629 -7.80 -23.73 -26.92
N LEU A 630 -6.54 -23.92 -26.53
CA LEU A 630 -5.48 -23.02 -26.94
C LEU A 630 -5.16 -23.28 -28.42
N PRO A 631 -5.34 -22.30 -29.33
CA PRO A 631 -5.08 -22.50 -30.74
C PRO A 631 -3.61 -22.89 -30.95
N ILE A 632 -3.42 -24.02 -31.64
CA ILE A 632 -2.11 -24.56 -32.02
C ILE A 632 -1.48 -23.60 -33.03
N GLY A 633 -0.28 -23.11 -32.68
CA GLY A 633 0.73 -22.53 -33.57
C GLY A 633 0.24 -21.82 -34.82
N ASP A 634 0.04 -20.50 -34.75
CA ASP A 634 0.09 -19.67 -35.95
C ASP A 634 0.22 -18.15 -35.69
N THR A 635 0.47 -17.70 -34.45
CA THR A 635 0.68 -16.26 -34.20
C THR A 635 2.06 -15.77 -34.62
N GLN A 636 3.09 -16.63 -34.59
CA GLN A 636 4.41 -16.25 -35.12
C GLN A 636 4.40 -16.16 -36.65
N SER A 637 3.83 -17.17 -37.32
CA SER A 637 3.65 -17.18 -38.77
C SER A 637 2.73 -16.05 -39.23
N LYS A 638 1.55 -15.86 -38.61
CA LYS A 638 0.61 -14.82 -39.05
C LYS A 638 1.03 -13.40 -38.69
N GLN A 639 1.66 -13.12 -37.55
CA GLN A 639 2.13 -11.74 -37.28
C GLN A 639 3.34 -11.35 -38.12
N ILE A 640 4.29 -12.27 -38.36
CA ILE A 640 5.44 -11.99 -39.25
C ILE A 640 4.97 -11.92 -40.71
N GLN A 641 4.01 -12.76 -41.11
CA GLN A 641 3.45 -12.75 -42.45
C GLN A 641 2.53 -11.54 -42.67
N ASP A 642 1.74 -11.11 -41.68
CA ASP A 642 0.96 -9.87 -41.72
C ASP A 642 1.86 -8.62 -41.69
N GLN A 643 2.95 -8.61 -40.92
CA GLN A 643 3.95 -7.53 -41.00
C GLN A 643 4.66 -7.50 -42.36
N SER A 644 4.95 -8.66 -42.97
CA SER A 644 5.48 -8.73 -44.33
C SER A 644 4.45 -8.30 -45.39
N LEU A 645 3.16 -8.56 -45.16
CA LEU A 645 2.06 -8.15 -46.04
C LEU A 645 1.78 -6.65 -45.92
N LEU A 646 1.83 -6.07 -44.71
CA LEU A 646 1.73 -4.63 -44.48
C LEU A 646 2.91 -3.88 -45.10
N ARG A 647 4.14 -4.40 -44.98
CA ARG A 647 5.33 -3.90 -45.72
C ARG A 647 5.13 -3.89 -47.24
N ASN A 648 4.41 -4.88 -47.77
CA ASN A 648 4.12 -4.99 -49.21
C ASN A 648 2.92 -4.13 -49.67
N ILE A 649 2.06 -3.65 -48.77
CA ILE A 649 0.94 -2.76 -49.11
C ILE A 649 1.39 -1.29 -49.15
N HIS A 650 2.34 -0.88 -48.30
CA HIS A 650 2.91 0.47 -48.31
C HIS A 650 3.74 0.81 -49.58
N THR A 651 4.06 -0.18 -50.42
CA THR A 651 4.85 0.00 -51.65
C THR A 651 4.00 0.10 -52.93
N ARG A 652 2.67 0.14 -52.85
CA ARG A 652 1.78 0.13 -54.03
C ARG A 652 1.05 1.42 -54.37
N ILE A 653 1.30 2.52 -53.65
CA ILE A 653 0.73 3.82 -54.01
C ILE A 653 1.84 4.66 -54.65
N ALA A 654 1.74 4.80 -55.97
CA ALA A 654 2.53 5.63 -56.90
C ALA A 654 3.77 4.99 -57.57
N GLY A 655 3.55 4.52 -58.82
CA GLY A 655 4.52 4.63 -59.91
C GLY A 655 5.72 3.68 -59.89
N GLY A 656 5.75 2.74 -60.85
CA GLY A 656 6.82 1.75 -60.99
C GLY A 656 8.23 2.34 -61.07
N GLY A 657 9.04 2.05 -60.05
CA GLY A 657 10.49 2.22 -60.02
C GLY A 657 11.08 1.16 -59.09
N LYS A 658 12.06 0.40 -59.59
CA LYS A 658 12.82 -0.54 -58.77
C LYS A 658 13.73 0.24 -57.81
N THR A 659 13.44 0.22 -56.52
CA THR A 659 14.41 0.53 -55.47
C THR A 659 14.10 -0.35 -54.25
N GLY A 660 15.01 -1.25 -53.90
CA GLY A 660 15.02 -1.83 -52.57
C GLY A 660 15.27 -0.71 -51.57
N ASP A 661 14.34 -0.51 -50.66
CA ASP A 661 14.48 0.48 -49.59
C ASP A 661 15.38 -0.14 -48.52
N ASP A 662 16.69 0.11 -48.65
CA ASP A 662 17.73 -0.20 -47.66
C ASP A 662 17.68 0.82 -46.50
N ARG A 663 16.48 1.29 -46.13
CA ARG A 663 16.30 2.20 -45.01
C ARG A 663 16.41 1.39 -43.71
N PRO A 664 17.32 1.77 -42.81
CA PRO A 664 17.39 1.12 -41.50
C PRO A 664 16.06 1.30 -40.76
N LEU A 665 15.72 0.31 -39.94
CA LEU A 665 14.52 0.37 -39.10
C LEU A 665 14.59 1.62 -38.19
N PRO A 666 13.48 2.35 -38.01
CA PRO A 666 13.46 3.59 -37.24
C PRO A 666 13.87 3.35 -35.79
N ARG A 667 14.82 4.15 -35.27
CA ARG A 667 15.38 4.02 -33.90
C ARG A 667 14.88 5.10 -32.95
N ILE A 668 14.33 4.76 -31.80
CA ILE A 668 13.87 5.75 -30.83
C ILE A 668 14.70 5.61 -29.56
N VAL A 669 15.25 6.73 -29.09
CA VAL A 669 15.90 6.77 -27.79
C VAL A 669 14.81 6.99 -26.73
N VAL A 670 14.74 6.07 -25.77
CA VAL A 670 13.70 6.06 -24.73
C VAL A 670 14.33 6.21 -23.36
N ASP A 671 13.78 7.08 -22.53
CA ASP A 671 14.22 7.19 -21.14
C ASP A 671 13.97 5.88 -20.39
N ALA A 672 14.99 5.41 -19.65
CA ALA A 672 14.90 4.15 -18.93
C ALA A 672 13.75 4.11 -17.90
N ARG A 673 13.24 5.26 -17.41
CA ARG A 673 12.11 5.34 -16.45
C ARG A 673 10.76 5.13 -17.13
N GLU A 674 10.70 5.38 -18.44
CA GLU A 674 9.46 5.32 -19.22
C GLU A 674 9.05 3.89 -19.58
N PHE A 675 9.92 2.90 -19.40
CA PHE A 675 9.57 1.46 -19.44
C PHE A 675 8.59 1.01 -18.34
N ARG A 676 8.12 1.93 -17.49
CA ARG A 676 6.95 1.70 -16.62
C ARG A 676 5.62 1.83 -17.37
N SER A 677 5.61 2.56 -18.49
CA SER A 677 4.44 2.75 -19.32
C SER A 677 4.35 1.66 -20.39
N SER A 678 3.17 1.53 -21.00
CA SER A 678 2.93 0.54 -22.05
C SER A 678 3.50 0.94 -23.41
N LEU A 679 3.77 2.22 -23.65
CA LEU A 679 4.10 2.76 -24.97
C LEU A 679 5.39 2.19 -25.57
N PRO A 680 6.52 2.05 -24.83
CA PRO A 680 7.73 1.43 -25.38
C PRO A 680 7.46 0.01 -25.92
N PHE A 681 6.63 -0.78 -25.23
CA PHE A 681 6.34 -2.16 -25.66
C PHE A 681 5.55 -2.21 -26.97
N ILE A 682 4.68 -1.22 -27.21
CA ILE A 682 3.90 -1.12 -28.43
C ILE A 682 4.77 -0.58 -29.58
N LEU A 683 5.63 0.42 -29.34
CA LEU A 683 6.59 0.92 -30.33
C LEU A 683 7.46 -0.20 -30.89
N HIS A 684 8.02 -1.04 -30.01
CA HIS A 684 8.80 -2.21 -30.43
C HIS A 684 7.95 -3.22 -31.22
N SER A 685 6.68 -3.41 -30.84
CA SER A 685 5.79 -4.35 -31.55
C SER A 685 5.47 -3.93 -33.00
N GLN A 686 5.54 -2.63 -33.29
CA GLN A 686 5.38 -2.07 -34.64
C GLN A 686 6.70 -2.07 -35.45
N GLY A 687 7.77 -2.63 -34.90
CA GLY A 687 9.05 -2.80 -35.60
C GLY A 687 10.02 -1.62 -35.47
N MET A 688 9.77 -0.69 -34.55
CA MET A 688 10.75 0.36 -34.20
C MET A 688 11.82 -0.21 -33.27
N ILE A 689 13.09 0.13 -33.51
CA ILE A 689 14.20 -0.23 -32.63
C ILE A 689 14.21 0.75 -31.46
N LEU A 690 14.31 0.25 -30.23
CA LEU A 690 14.37 1.08 -29.04
C LEU A 690 15.76 1.04 -28.44
N ASP A 691 16.37 2.21 -28.26
CA ASP A 691 17.65 2.38 -27.60
C ASP A 691 17.40 2.98 -26.20
N PRO A 692 17.41 2.15 -25.16
CA PRO A 692 17.02 2.63 -23.85
C PRO A 692 18.22 3.24 -23.14
N CYS A 693 18.12 4.50 -22.73
CA CYS A 693 19.17 5.20 -21.99
C CYS A 693 18.56 6.13 -20.93
N THR A 694 19.35 6.55 -19.94
CA THR A 694 18.89 7.52 -18.94
C THR A 694 19.15 8.93 -19.49
N ILE A 695 18.09 9.66 -19.80
CA ILE A 695 18.18 11.04 -20.31
C ILE A 695 17.70 12.01 -19.23
N THR A 696 18.27 13.21 -19.20
CA THR A 696 17.89 14.24 -18.24
C THR A 696 16.68 15.05 -18.72
N VAL A 697 16.56 15.24 -20.04
CA VAL A 697 15.57 16.09 -20.70
C VAL A 697 14.69 15.26 -21.65
N GLY A 698 13.38 15.24 -21.37
CA GLY A 698 12.37 14.52 -22.14
C GLY A 698 12.22 13.03 -21.78
N ASP A 699 11.21 12.39 -22.37
CA ASP A 699 10.93 10.96 -22.21
C ASP A 699 11.33 10.14 -23.45
N TYR A 700 11.15 10.71 -24.64
CA TYR A 700 11.51 10.10 -25.92
C TYR A 700 12.26 11.11 -26.80
N VAL A 701 13.33 10.67 -27.45
CA VAL A 701 14.03 11.45 -28.48
C VAL A 701 13.84 10.73 -29.81
N LEU A 702 13.10 11.37 -30.72
CA LEU A 702 12.73 10.79 -32.02
C LEU A 702 13.78 11.07 -33.10
N SER A 703 14.42 12.24 -33.00
CA SER A 703 15.46 12.80 -33.88
C SER A 703 16.36 13.71 -33.03
N PRO A 704 17.61 14.03 -33.42
CA PRO A 704 18.45 15.01 -32.74
C PRO A 704 17.77 16.36 -32.47
N ASN A 705 16.74 16.70 -33.26
CA ASN A 705 15.96 17.93 -33.15
C ASN A 705 14.69 17.80 -32.32
N ILE A 706 14.12 16.59 -32.25
CA ILE A 706 12.77 16.34 -31.73
C ILE A 706 12.83 15.58 -30.41
N CYS A 707 12.39 16.25 -29.35
CA CYS A 707 12.24 15.68 -28.02
C CYS A 707 10.76 15.67 -27.62
N VAL A 708 10.28 14.55 -27.08
CA VAL A 708 8.90 14.35 -26.65
C VAL A 708 8.85 14.12 -25.14
N GLU A 709 8.02 14.90 -24.45
CA GLU A 709 7.57 14.62 -23.08
C GLU A 709 6.14 14.07 -23.16
N ARG A 710 5.91 12.88 -22.58
CA ARG A 710 4.60 12.22 -22.57
C ARG A 710 3.89 12.52 -21.25
N LYS A 711 2.64 12.97 -21.33
CA LYS A 711 1.82 13.24 -20.15
C LYS A 711 0.42 12.65 -20.28
N SER A 712 0.01 11.84 -19.31
CA SER A 712 -1.41 11.47 -19.14
C SER A 712 -2.23 12.67 -18.66
N ILE A 713 -3.55 12.67 -18.84
CA ILE A 713 -4.41 13.77 -18.35
C ILE A 713 -4.25 14.01 -16.84
N SER A 714 -4.20 12.94 -16.03
CA SER A 714 -4.03 13.07 -14.58
C SER A 714 -2.66 13.67 -14.22
N ASP A 715 -1.61 13.22 -14.90
CA ASP A 715 -0.26 13.73 -14.67
C ASP A 715 -0.13 15.17 -15.16
N LEU A 716 -0.84 15.57 -16.22
CA LEU A 716 -0.89 16.94 -16.72
C LEU A 716 -1.46 17.88 -15.66
N ILE A 717 -2.62 17.53 -15.08
CA ILE A 717 -3.27 18.32 -14.02
C ILE A 717 -2.38 18.43 -12.79
N SER A 718 -1.77 17.32 -12.37
CA SER A 718 -0.84 17.27 -11.24
C SER A 718 0.43 18.11 -11.49
N SER A 719 0.98 18.03 -12.70
CA SER A 719 2.20 18.74 -13.09
C SER A 719 1.97 20.25 -13.23
N PHE A 720 0.77 20.68 -13.67
CA PHE A 720 0.37 22.09 -13.65
C PHE A 720 0.09 22.62 -12.25
N SER A 721 -0.36 21.78 -11.33
CA SER A 721 -0.60 22.18 -9.93
C SER A 721 0.71 22.33 -9.17
N SER A 722 1.70 21.48 -9.44
CA SER A 722 3.04 21.54 -8.83
C SER A 722 4.01 22.50 -9.51
N GLY A 723 3.70 22.98 -10.72
CA GLY A 723 4.61 23.79 -11.53
C GLY A 723 5.71 23.00 -12.24
N ARG A 724 5.80 21.68 -12.02
CA ARG A 724 6.84 20.80 -12.60
C ARG A 724 6.85 20.80 -14.13
N LEU A 725 5.70 20.92 -14.78
CA LEU A 725 5.64 20.90 -16.25
C LEU A 725 6.39 22.09 -16.86
N TYR A 726 6.35 23.25 -16.20
CA TYR A 726 7.01 24.46 -16.70
C TYR A 726 8.53 24.27 -16.79
N THR A 727 9.14 23.73 -15.73
CA THR A 727 10.60 23.48 -15.69
C THR A 727 11.03 22.40 -16.68
N GLN A 728 10.19 21.37 -16.89
CA GLN A 728 10.44 20.35 -17.90
C GLN A 728 10.43 20.93 -19.33
N VAL A 729 9.43 21.75 -19.65
CA VAL A 729 9.30 22.40 -20.96
C VAL A 729 10.42 23.42 -21.19
N GLU A 730 10.80 24.17 -20.15
CA GLU A 730 11.94 25.09 -20.20
C GLU A 730 13.22 24.35 -20.58
N ALA A 731 13.55 23.25 -19.87
CA ALA A 731 14.71 22.43 -20.18
C ALA A 731 14.66 21.86 -21.62
N MET A 732 13.50 21.37 -22.06
CA MET A 732 13.34 20.88 -23.44
C MET A 732 13.58 21.97 -24.50
N THR A 733 13.08 23.19 -24.26
CA THR A 733 13.19 24.31 -25.21
C THR A 733 14.61 24.86 -25.32
N VAL A 734 15.40 24.74 -24.25
CA VAL A 734 16.82 25.15 -24.24
C VAL A 734 17.67 24.20 -25.10
N HIS A 735 17.39 22.89 -25.04
CA HIS A 735 18.25 21.88 -25.63
C HIS A 735 17.80 21.35 -27.00
N TYR A 736 16.49 21.40 -27.31
CA TYR A 736 15.93 20.89 -28.55
C TYR A 736 15.23 21.97 -29.35
N SER A 737 15.37 21.92 -30.67
CA SER A 737 14.74 22.88 -31.59
C SER A 737 13.23 22.67 -31.71
N GLN A 738 12.77 21.42 -31.60
CA GLN A 738 11.37 21.03 -31.67
C GLN A 738 10.94 20.25 -30.41
N PRO A 739 10.68 20.95 -29.30
CA PRO A 739 10.09 20.33 -28.12
C PRO A 739 8.62 20.00 -28.36
N VAL A 740 8.23 18.76 -28.07
CA VAL A 740 6.87 18.24 -28.24
C VAL A 740 6.33 17.80 -26.88
N LEU A 741 5.17 18.31 -26.50
CA LEU A 741 4.39 17.79 -25.38
C LEU A 741 3.27 16.90 -25.93
N LEU A 742 3.39 15.60 -25.70
CA LEU A 742 2.40 14.60 -26.08
C LEU A 742 1.40 14.40 -24.93
N ILE A 743 0.15 14.78 -25.17
CA ILE A 743 -0.95 14.58 -24.23
C ILE A 743 -1.75 13.36 -24.68
N GLU A 744 -1.70 12.30 -23.89
CA GLU A 744 -2.37 11.04 -24.18
C GLU A 744 -3.68 10.92 -23.39
N PHE A 745 -4.76 10.54 -24.09
CA PHE A 745 -6.04 10.20 -23.51
C PHE A 745 -6.49 8.80 -23.93
N ASP A 746 -7.48 8.28 -23.22
CA ASP A 746 -7.95 6.90 -23.37
C ASP A 746 -9.16 6.86 -24.32
N GLN A 747 -9.24 5.87 -25.21
CA GLN A 747 -10.30 5.77 -26.23
C GLN A 747 -11.68 5.60 -25.59
N ASP A 748 -11.73 4.94 -24.44
CA ASP A 748 -12.97 4.70 -23.70
C ASP A 748 -13.45 5.95 -22.92
N LYS A 749 -12.70 7.07 -23.00
CA LYS A 749 -13.04 8.33 -22.33
C LYS A 749 -13.51 9.37 -23.34
N SER A 750 -14.70 9.91 -23.12
CA SER A 750 -15.17 11.09 -23.87
C SER A 750 -14.26 12.28 -23.61
N PHE A 751 -13.51 12.76 -24.60
CA PHE A 751 -12.57 13.89 -24.41
C PHE A 751 -13.33 15.19 -24.06
N SER A 752 -13.09 15.70 -22.85
CA SER A 752 -13.42 17.06 -22.46
C SER A 752 -12.46 17.50 -21.36
N LEU A 753 -11.69 18.57 -21.60
CA LEU A 753 -10.77 19.14 -20.60
C LEU A 753 -11.50 19.73 -19.39
N GLN A 754 -12.78 20.06 -19.57
CA GLN A 754 -13.69 20.64 -18.59
C GLN A 754 -15.09 20.08 -18.81
N ASP A 755 -15.90 19.97 -17.75
CA ASP A 755 -17.31 19.65 -17.92
C ASP A 755 -18.04 20.84 -18.54
N LYS A 756 -19.04 20.60 -19.40
CA LYS A 756 -19.80 21.69 -20.07
C LYS A 756 -20.49 22.63 -19.07
N SER A 757 -20.74 22.16 -17.85
CA SER A 757 -21.30 22.94 -16.74
C SER A 757 -20.26 23.78 -15.98
N GLU A 758 -18.97 23.50 -16.14
CA GLU A 758 -17.87 24.20 -15.46
C GLU A 758 -17.21 25.28 -16.33
N ILE A 759 -17.51 25.33 -17.64
CA ILE A 759 -17.09 26.43 -18.51
C ILE A 759 -17.85 27.68 -18.06
N ARG A 760 -17.23 28.46 -17.18
CA ARG A 760 -17.74 29.77 -16.76
C ARG A 760 -17.57 30.75 -17.92
N ALA A 761 -18.38 31.81 -17.93
CA ALA A 761 -18.23 32.88 -18.90
C ALA A 761 -16.90 33.65 -18.73
N ASP A 762 -16.28 33.54 -17.56
CA ASP A 762 -15.05 34.24 -17.19
C ASP A 762 -13.83 33.33 -17.31
N ILE A 763 -12.77 33.82 -17.93
CA ILE A 763 -11.48 33.11 -18.04
C ILE A 763 -10.83 33.06 -16.66
N SER A 764 -10.81 31.88 -16.03
CA SER A 764 -10.08 31.69 -14.77
C SER A 764 -8.64 31.24 -15.03
N ILE A 765 -7.68 31.84 -14.32
CA ILE A 765 -6.26 31.44 -14.33
C ILE A 765 -6.07 30.04 -13.72
N THR A 766 -7.04 29.58 -12.92
CA THR A 766 -6.99 28.24 -12.31
C THR A 766 -7.33 27.14 -13.28
N GLU A 767 -7.98 27.45 -14.40
CA GLU A 767 -8.41 26.47 -15.38
C GLU A 767 -7.25 25.89 -16.18
N LEU A 768 -7.35 24.58 -16.47
CA LEU A 768 -6.35 23.85 -17.23
C LEU A 768 -6.15 24.42 -18.63
N SER A 769 -7.23 24.83 -19.30
CA SER A 769 -7.22 25.48 -20.62
C SER A 769 -6.38 26.77 -20.58
N SER A 770 -6.65 27.66 -19.62
CA SER A 770 -5.91 28.91 -19.42
C SER A 770 -4.43 28.67 -19.14
N LYS A 771 -4.09 27.68 -18.30
CA LYS A 771 -2.70 27.31 -18.00
C LYS A 771 -1.96 26.75 -19.22
N LEU A 772 -2.64 25.95 -20.04
CA LEU A 772 -2.06 25.40 -21.26
C LEU A 772 -1.83 26.49 -22.32
N VAL A 773 -2.78 27.42 -22.47
CA VAL A 773 -2.60 28.60 -23.33
C VAL A 773 -1.42 29.44 -22.86
N LEU A 774 -1.34 29.74 -21.56
CA LEU A 774 -0.22 30.48 -20.98
C LEU A 774 1.12 29.81 -21.30
N LEU A 775 1.20 28.48 -21.14
CA LEU A 775 2.40 27.70 -21.42
C LEU A 775 2.80 27.75 -22.92
N THR A 776 1.83 27.72 -23.84
CA THR A 776 2.13 27.87 -25.28
C THR A 776 2.55 29.29 -25.67
N ILE A 777 2.08 30.31 -24.95
CA ILE A 777 2.50 31.70 -25.17
C ILE A 777 3.93 31.91 -24.65
N THR A 778 4.28 31.32 -23.50
CA THR A 778 5.62 31.45 -22.93
C THR A 778 6.68 30.70 -23.74
N PHE A 779 6.34 29.54 -24.31
CA PHE A 779 7.24 28.70 -25.09
C PHE A 779 6.75 28.55 -26.54
N PRO A 780 7.07 29.49 -27.45
CA PRO A 780 6.53 29.52 -28.81
C PRO A 780 7.03 28.37 -29.72
N THR A 781 8.15 27.73 -29.36
CA THR A 781 8.70 26.56 -30.06
C THR A 781 8.01 25.25 -29.66
N LEU A 782 7.31 25.23 -28.53
CA LEU A 782 6.61 24.04 -28.03
C LEU A 782 5.46 23.65 -28.95
N ARG A 783 5.43 22.38 -29.34
CA ARG A 783 4.33 21.77 -30.08
C ARG A 783 3.50 20.89 -29.17
N LEU A 784 2.19 21.06 -29.21
CA LEU A 784 1.25 20.20 -28.50
C LEU A 784 0.69 19.16 -29.45
N ILE A 785 0.81 17.89 -29.07
CA ILE A 785 0.22 16.77 -29.80
C ILE A 785 -0.79 16.08 -28.89
N TRP A 786 -1.98 15.85 -29.42
CA TRP A 786 -3.04 15.13 -28.74
C TRP A 786 -3.14 13.74 -29.35
N SER A 787 -3.02 12.72 -28.52
CA SER A 787 -3.16 11.33 -28.95
C SER A 787 -4.34 10.67 -28.25
N SER A 788 -5.23 10.08 -29.05
CA SER A 788 -6.42 9.39 -28.56
C SER A 788 -6.15 7.98 -28.04
N SER A 789 -4.98 7.42 -28.32
CA SER A 789 -4.61 6.08 -27.87
C SER A 789 -3.12 5.84 -28.01
N VAL A 790 -2.59 4.86 -27.28
CA VAL A 790 -1.19 4.44 -27.41
C VAL A 790 -0.86 4.01 -28.86
N HIS A 791 -1.82 3.39 -29.56
CA HIS A 791 -1.64 2.98 -30.97
C HIS A 791 -1.54 4.19 -31.90
N ALA A 792 -2.40 5.20 -31.71
CA ALA A 792 -2.32 6.46 -32.46
C ALA A 792 -1.00 7.20 -32.18
N THR A 793 -0.47 7.13 -30.95
CA THR A 793 0.85 7.67 -30.62
C THR A 793 1.94 7.04 -31.48
N VAL A 794 1.89 5.72 -31.72
CA VAL A 794 2.89 5.04 -32.56
C VAL A 794 2.82 5.51 -34.01
N GLU A 795 1.61 5.65 -34.57
CA GLU A 795 1.40 6.20 -35.92
C GLU A 795 1.96 7.63 -36.01
N ILE A 796 1.71 8.47 -35.01
CA ILE A 796 2.26 9.84 -34.93
C ILE A 796 3.79 9.82 -34.88
N PHE A 797 4.39 8.92 -34.09
CA PHE A 797 5.85 8.80 -34.00
C PHE A 797 6.46 8.35 -35.32
N GLU A 798 5.80 7.46 -36.05
CA GLU A 798 6.23 7.04 -37.40
C GLU A 798 6.19 8.21 -38.39
N ASP A 799 5.10 9.00 -38.37
CA ASP A 799 4.93 10.15 -39.26
C ASP A 799 5.93 11.27 -38.98
N LEU A 800 6.15 11.61 -37.69
CA LEU A 800 7.13 12.63 -37.28
C LEU A 800 8.56 12.24 -37.70
N LYS A 801 8.83 10.94 -37.76
CA LYS A 801 10.15 10.41 -38.06
C LYS A 801 10.44 10.27 -39.55
N ARG A 802 9.41 10.20 -40.41
CA ARG A 802 9.54 9.92 -41.86
C ARG A 802 10.46 10.89 -42.62
N SER A 803 10.69 12.10 -42.10
CA SER A 803 11.49 13.16 -42.75
C SER A 803 12.66 13.68 -41.92
N GLU A 804 13.03 12.98 -40.85
CA GLU A 804 14.04 13.42 -39.87
C GLU A 804 15.18 12.40 -39.75
N ASP A 805 16.33 12.86 -39.26
CA ASP A 805 17.50 12.02 -39.04
C ASP A 805 17.34 11.10 -37.80
N GLU A 806 18.08 9.99 -37.80
CA GLU A 806 18.08 9.04 -36.69
C GLU A 806 18.82 9.63 -35.46
N PRO A 807 18.29 9.46 -34.24
CA PRO A 807 18.91 9.96 -33.03
C PRO A 807 20.09 9.09 -32.59
N ASP A 808 21.09 9.71 -31.94
CA ASP A 808 22.18 9.01 -31.27
C ASP A 808 21.98 9.00 -29.75
N ALA A 809 22.07 7.82 -29.14
CA ALA A 809 21.87 7.61 -27.71
C ALA A 809 22.95 8.29 -26.86
N LEU A 810 24.20 8.33 -27.34
CA LEU A 810 25.31 8.97 -26.60
C LEU A 810 25.14 10.49 -26.53
N GLN A 811 24.71 11.09 -27.65
CA GLN A 811 24.42 12.51 -27.70
C GLN A 811 23.25 12.86 -26.77
N ALA A 812 22.14 12.11 -26.84
CA ALA A 812 20.96 12.33 -26.00
C ALA A 812 21.26 12.23 -24.49
N GLN A 813 22.19 11.35 -24.08
CA GLN A 813 22.60 11.22 -22.68
C GLN A 813 23.43 12.42 -22.18
N SER A 814 24.23 13.03 -23.05
CA SER A 814 25.09 14.17 -22.70
C SER A 814 24.32 15.50 -22.59
N VAL A 815 23.16 15.60 -23.22
CA VAL A 815 22.31 16.80 -23.21
C VAL A 815 21.79 17.04 -21.80
N GLY A 816 21.92 18.28 -21.30
CA GLY A 816 21.38 18.70 -19.99
C GLY A 816 22.17 18.23 -18.75
N VAL A 817 23.34 17.60 -18.92
CA VAL A 817 24.24 17.26 -17.81
C VAL A 817 25.28 18.36 -17.66
N ASP A 818 25.17 19.17 -16.61
CA ASP A 818 26.23 20.11 -16.23
C ASP A 818 27.43 19.32 -15.68
N PRO A 819 28.67 19.52 -16.19
CA PRO A 819 29.85 18.77 -15.75
C PRO A 819 30.24 19.02 -14.28
N GLU A 820 29.68 20.05 -13.62
CA GLU A 820 29.89 20.33 -12.19
C GLU A 820 28.90 19.61 -11.26
N GLN A 821 27.89 18.91 -11.82
CA GLN A 821 26.90 18.14 -11.06
C GLN A 821 27.15 16.62 -11.16
N GLU A 822 28.41 16.20 -11.05
CA GLU A 822 28.68 14.78 -10.77
C GLU A 822 27.98 14.39 -9.47
N ILE A 823 27.12 13.38 -9.59
CA ILE A 823 26.24 12.87 -8.55
C ILE A 823 27.12 12.08 -7.56
N GLU A 824 27.50 12.73 -6.46
CA GLU A 824 28.13 12.05 -5.32
C GLU A 824 27.11 11.14 -4.66
N SER A 825 27.20 9.85 -4.98
CA SER A 825 26.44 8.74 -4.42
C SER A 825 26.78 8.41 -2.96
N ALA A 826 27.45 9.31 -2.23
CA ALA A 826 27.92 9.07 -0.86
C ALA A 826 26.85 9.35 0.22
N PHE A 827 25.77 10.06 -0.13
CA PHE A 827 24.76 10.48 0.83
C PHE A 827 23.37 9.95 0.50
N ASN A 828 22.60 9.62 1.53
CA ASN A 828 21.21 9.15 1.38
C ASN A 828 20.34 10.23 0.73
N LEU A 829 19.61 9.86 -0.32
CA LEU A 829 18.69 10.76 -1.05
C LEU A 829 17.52 11.23 -0.18
N THR A 830 16.98 10.37 0.70
CA THR A 830 15.78 10.70 1.49
C THR A 830 16.01 11.85 2.47
N PRO A 831 17.07 11.86 3.32
CA PRO A 831 17.37 13.02 4.15
C PRO A 831 17.68 14.28 3.34
N GLN A 832 18.31 14.15 2.17
CA GLN A 832 18.60 15.29 1.30
C GLN A 832 17.31 15.94 0.77
N ASP A 833 16.35 15.14 0.32
CA ASP A 833 15.05 15.63 -0.15
C ASP A 833 14.26 16.28 0.99
N ILE A 834 14.27 15.69 2.20
CA ILE A 834 13.65 16.30 3.39
C ILE A 834 14.32 17.63 3.70
N LEU A 835 15.65 17.68 3.74
CA LEU A 835 16.41 18.90 4.03
C LEU A 835 16.09 20.00 3.01
N ARG A 836 16.01 19.67 1.71
CA ARG A 836 15.66 20.62 0.65
C ARG A 836 14.21 21.11 0.71
N SER A 837 13.32 20.35 1.34
CA SER A 837 11.93 20.74 1.56
C SER A 837 11.75 21.69 2.75
N LEU A 838 12.75 21.82 3.63
CA LEU A 838 12.67 22.67 4.81
C LEU A 838 12.80 24.16 4.43
N PRO A 839 11.96 25.03 5.02
CA PRO A 839 11.99 26.46 4.73
C PRO A 839 13.31 27.09 5.21
N GLY A 840 13.92 27.91 4.35
CA GLY A 840 15.25 28.50 4.59
C GLY A 840 16.42 27.66 4.05
N ILE A 841 16.20 26.41 3.66
CA ILE A 841 17.21 25.60 2.99
C ILE A 841 17.08 25.77 1.47
N THR A 842 18.20 26.03 0.81
CA THR A 842 18.33 26.33 -0.62
C THR A 842 19.34 25.38 -1.26
N SER A 843 19.32 25.26 -2.59
CA SER A 843 20.30 24.45 -3.34
C SER A 843 21.77 24.87 -3.12
N LYS A 844 22.01 26.05 -2.53
CA LYS A 844 23.37 26.54 -2.23
C LYS A 844 23.84 26.18 -0.82
N ASN A 845 22.94 26.19 0.17
CA ASN A 845 23.32 26.02 1.59
C ASN A 845 23.14 24.59 2.13
N TYR A 846 22.33 23.75 1.48
CA TYR A 846 22.02 22.41 2.01
C TYR A 846 23.27 21.53 2.17
N LYS A 847 24.24 21.63 1.24
CA LYS A 847 25.51 20.90 1.32
C LYS A 847 26.33 21.27 2.56
N HIS A 848 26.31 22.55 2.93
CA HIS A 848 27.01 23.05 4.12
C HIS A 848 26.35 22.56 5.40
N VAL A 849 25.02 22.51 5.46
CA VAL A 849 24.29 21.93 6.60
C VAL A 849 24.58 20.44 6.72
N MET A 850 24.53 19.72 5.62
CA MET A 850 24.75 18.27 5.57
C MET A 850 26.17 17.86 6.01
N SER A 851 27.16 18.71 5.74
CA SER A 851 28.55 18.43 6.15
C SER A 851 28.81 18.70 7.64
N ASN A 852 27.95 19.49 8.30
CA ASN A 852 28.17 19.97 9.67
C ASN A 852 27.19 19.36 10.70
N VAL A 853 26.19 18.59 10.26
CA VAL A 853 25.15 18.02 11.12
C VAL A 853 24.99 16.54 10.82
N GLU A 854 24.98 15.70 11.84
CA GLU A 854 24.90 14.24 11.67
C GLU A 854 23.48 13.79 11.32
N ASN A 855 22.47 14.35 11.99
CA ASN A 855 21.07 13.93 11.87
C ASN A 855 20.08 15.10 11.88
N ILE A 856 18.91 14.93 11.25
CA ILE A 856 17.83 15.95 11.25
C ILE A 856 17.31 16.22 12.67
N ARG A 857 17.32 15.21 13.56
CA ARG A 857 16.97 15.40 14.98
C ARG A 857 17.91 16.40 15.67
N GLU A 858 19.20 16.32 15.37
CA GLU A 858 20.17 17.28 15.88
C GLU A 858 19.87 18.68 15.34
N LEU A 859 19.62 18.81 14.02
CA LEU A 859 19.24 20.09 13.39
C LEU A 859 18.01 20.74 14.04
N ALA A 860 17.00 19.94 14.39
CA ALA A 860 15.77 20.41 15.04
C ALA A 860 16.01 20.88 16.49
N GLY A 861 16.98 20.29 17.20
CA GLY A 861 17.36 20.65 18.55
C GLY A 861 18.39 21.79 18.67
N MET A 862 18.90 22.33 17.55
CA MET A 862 19.93 23.38 17.58
C MET A 862 19.37 24.76 17.96
N GLU A 863 20.14 25.50 18.76
CA GLU A 863 19.84 26.89 19.08
C GLU A 863 20.03 27.81 17.86
N LEU A 864 19.25 28.91 17.83
CA LEU A 864 19.23 29.89 16.74
C LEU A 864 20.62 30.48 16.40
N THR A 865 21.49 30.63 17.40
CA THR A 865 22.86 31.17 17.25
C THR A 865 23.77 30.24 16.45
N ARG A 866 23.62 28.93 16.63
CA ARG A 866 24.39 27.92 15.90
C ARG A 866 23.84 27.74 14.48
N LEU A 867 22.51 27.81 14.31
CA LEU A 867 21.88 27.81 13.00
C LEU A 867 22.26 29.06 12.18
N SER A 868 22.32 30.24 12.79
CA SER A 868 22.71 31.47 12.08
C SER A 868 24.17 31.46 11.64
N ALA A 869 25.06 30.81 12.40
CA ALA A 869 26.45 30.59 11.99
C ALA A 869 26.57 29.65 10.77
N LEU A 870 25.65 28.69 10.62
CA LEU A 870 25.68 27.72 9.52
C LEU A 870 24.96 28.17 8.25
N LEU A 871 23.87 28.94 8.39
CA LEU A 871 22.92 29.27 7.31
C LEU A 871 22.79 30.77 7.02
N GLY A 872 23.32 31.63 7.89
CA GLY A 872 23.06 33.07 7.91
C GLY A 872 21.76 33.42 8.68
N GLU A 873 21.65 34.66 9.18
CA GLU A 873 20.59 35.05 10.13
C GLU A 873 19.16 34.85 9.58
N GLY A 874 18.87 35.28 8.35
CA GLY A 874 17.51 35.19 7.77
C GLY A 874 17.01 33.76 7.54
N PRO A 875 17.76 32.92 6.80
CA PRO A 875 17.40 31.52 6.59
C PRO A 875 17.35 30.71 7.90
N ALA A 876 18.28 30.96 8.83
CA ALA A 876 18.31 30.31 10.14
C ALA A 876 17.08 30.65 10.98
N GLN A 877 16.64 31.92 10.98
CA GLN A 877 15.45 32.33 11.72
C GLN A 877 14.18 31.69 11.14
N THR A 878 14.10 31.54 9.82
CA THR A 878 12.98 30.88 9.15
C THR A 878 12.91 29.39 9.51
N LEU A 879 14.06 28.72 9.49
CA LEU A 879 14.17 27.30 9.84
C LEU A 879 13.92 27.05 11.33
N TRP A 880 14.50 27.86 12.21
CA TRP A 880 14.29 27.76 13.65
C TRP A 880 12.83 28.03 14.02
N ASN A 881 12.22 29.04 13.40
CA ASN A 881 10.78 29.27 13.49
C ASN A 881 10.04 28.03 13.00
N PHE A 882 10.35 27.43 11.87
CA PHE A 882 9.62 26.23 11.43
C PHE A 882 9.64 25.08 12.45
N PHE A 883 10.77 24.85 13.15
CA PHE A 883 10.85 23.80 14.17
C PHE A 883 10.22 24.16 15.52
N HIS A 884 10.33 25.41 15.96
CA HIS A 884 9.95 25.85 17.31
C HIS A 884 8.68 26.71 17.33
N LYS A 885 8.28 27.24 16.18
CA LYS A 885 7.00 27.90 16.00
C LYS A 885 5.98 26.81 15.87
N ASP A 886 5.15 26.73 16.90
CA ASP A 886 4.05 25.81 16.85
C ASP A 886 3.11 26.17 15.67
N SER A 887 2.70 25.15 14.94
CA SER A 887 1.71 25.22 13.84
C SER A 887 0.40 25.95 14.20
N ARG A 888 0.20 26.23 15.49
CA ARG A 888 -0.84 27.07 16.12
C ARG A 888 -0.93 28.53 15.65
N LEU A 889 0.02 29.08 14.87
CA LEU A 889 0.06 30.53 14.55
C LEU A 889 -0.17 30.93 13.09
N ASP A 890 -0.07 30.03 12.11
CA ASP A 890 -0.07 30.40 10.68
C ASP A 890 -1.32 29.99 9.88
N MET A 891 -2.31 29.34 10.50
CA MET A 891 -3.66 29.13 9.90
C MET A 891 -4.66 30.24 10.26
N ALA A 892 -4.17 31.49 10.37
CA ALA A 892 -4.98 32.69 10.60
C ALA A 892 -5.26 33.45 9.30
#